data_AF-A0A2W4K4K2-F1
#
_entry.id   AF-A0A2W4K4K2-F1
#
_cell.length_a   1.000
_cell.length_b   1.000
_cell.length_c   1.000
_cell.angle_alpha   90.00
_cell.angle_beta   90.00
_cell.angle_gamma   90.00
#
_symmetry.space_group_name_H-M   'P 1'
#
loop_
_entity.id
_entity.type
_entity.pdbx_description
1 polymer ?
#
loop_
_entity_poly.entity_id
_entity_poly.type
_entity_poly.pdbx_seq_one_letter_code
_entity_poly.pdbx_strand_id
1 'polypeptide(L)'
;MALKKAILILILFFLSLPHQCPGLTGDSSDLHKTAVMIVLDRIDLEDLSGDYPNIKKLISTGVLGLMNTRPGGSYDPASCYLTIGTGSRALAGGKGRNALMAFEKHESTEAATAYKLYTGREVPDSAIVQLDIARIIEENKKLNYDVKPGLLGEILKNNGIPVHVLGNADTADEKNRMASLIAMDFNGIVHSGYVAADINIRDEESPFFLKTDYDVLYRKFAELEREGGFIVIHLGDTVRANDMAYFAAPELYKDYRIKALKECDEFIGKIVESLDLKKDLLLVVTPFPSYNGFKEKKLLTPFIAVGPQLSSGLATSSTTRRPGVIANVDLAPTVLSFFQIPVPVEMVGHPIESVNFTGSYDHLVSLNRKIIFTYTFRPYFIKSYVAMQIAVSLAFLFLIYYGKNYLAFIIPFLQASMVMPLTFLLIPLIPGENLHYQFFWAIAIAVLAVMITSRSEAASRAVSLISLSTALAISCDLIWGGKLLGSSVLGHDPIAGARFYGLGNEYMGVLVGSTIIGVTTALDNLKIGRKLSVAVVILIFSASFYLISSPSFGSNVGGAITACGAYLTTLILLSGLKLNFKTFAGILTVTAFFTLLLFLFSYIAGPPSHISQTVDLLRESGVKAAVSIITRKVSMNYRLFKYTPWTRALVTTIAALVSLSVRPPDTMKKIFKKHPNFSAGFTGTSIGSILAFIFNDSGIVAAGTMAVFLGLPVLLFIAEENIDGVNQHEKN
;
A
#
# COMPACT_ATOMS: atom_id res chain seq x y z
N MET A 1 33.92 -22.88 -18.84
CA MET A 1 33.25 -23.79 -19.81
C MET A 1 32.01 -24.48 -19.23
N ALA A 2 32.03 -24.90 -17.94
CA ALA A 2 30.89 -25.52 -17.27
C ALA A 2 29.63 -24.64 -17.14
N LEU A 3 29.79 -23.34 -16.88
CA LEU A 3 28.65 -22.40 -16.74
C LEU A 3 27.86 -22.20 -18.05
N LYS A 4 28.54 -22.15 -19.21
CA LYS A 4 27.88 -22.06 -20.52
C LYS A 4 27.10 -23.33 -20.87
N LYS A 5 27.61 -24.51 -20.50
CA LYS A 5 26.92 -25.80 -20.70
C LYS A 5 25.69 -25.94 -19.80
N ALA A 6 25.76 -25.47 -18.55
CA ALA A 6 24.61 -25.47 -17.63
C ALA A 6 23.48 -24.54 -18.11
N ILE A 7 23.81 -23.36 -18.62
CA ILE A 7 22.83 -22.42 -19.19
C ILE A 7 22.17 -23.00 -20.45
N LEU A 8 22.94 -23.65 -21.32
CA LEU A 8 22.41 -24.26 -22.55
C LEU A 8 21.49 -25.44 -22.28
N ILE A 9 21.80 -26.27 -21.28
CA ILE A 9 20.97 -27.41 -20.86
C ILE A 9 19.66 -26.92 -20.22
N LEU A 10 19.70 -25.82 -19.45
CA LEU A 10 18.48 -25.20 -18.92
C LEU A 10 17.59 -24.67 -20.06
N ILE A 11 18.17 -23.96 -21.04
CA ILE A 11 17.42 -23.40 -22.18
C ILE A 11 16.78 -24.51 -23.02
N LEU A 12 17.49 -25.62 -23.25
CA LEU A 12 16.96 -26.78 -23.98
C LEU A 12 15.87 -27.53 -23.20
N PHE A 13 15.96 -27.59 -21.88
CA PHE A 13 14.90 -28.14 -21.03
C PHE A 13 13.62 -27.29 -21.08
N PHE A 14 13.74 -25.96 -21.10
CA PHE A 14 12.60 -25.04 -21.17
C PHE A 14 11.91 -25.02 -22.55
N LEU A 15 12.62 -25.30 -23.64
CA LEU A 15 12.03 -25.46 -24.98
C LEU A 15 11.21 -26.75 -25.13
N SER A 16 11.29 -27.68 -24.16
CA SER A 16 10.63 -28.99 -24.21
C SER A 16 9.40 -29.13 -23.30
N LEU A 17 9.01 -28.08 -22.58
CA LEU A 17 7.84 -28.12 -21.71
C LEU A 17 6.54 -27.88 -22.52
N PRO A 18 5.56 -28.79 -22.46
CA PRO A 18 4.29 -28.63 -23.17
C PRO A 18 3.49 -27.48 -22.55
N HIS A 19 3.07 -26.53 -23.39
CA HIS A 19 2.11 -25.50 -23.03
C HIS A 19 0.70 -26.11 -23.02
N GLN A 20 0.16 -26.37 -21.84
CA GLN A 20 -1.28 -26.61 -21.69
C GLN A 20 -2.00 -25.27 -21.76
N CYS A 21 -2.58 -25.01 -22.93
CA CYS A 21 -3.62 -23.99 -23.08
C CYS A 21 -4.90 -24.57 -22.44
N PRO A 22 -5.52 -23.93 -21.44
CA PRO A 22 -6.84 -24.35 -20.98
C PRO A 22 -7.79 -24.19 -22.17
N GLY A 23 -8.41 -25.29 -22.58
CA GLY A 23 -9.47 -25.27 -23.59
C GLY A 23 -10.67 -24.51 -23.04
N LEU A 24 -11.10 -23.49 -23.77
CA LEU A 24 -12.40 -22.85 -23.60
C LEU A 24 -13.47 -23.85 -24.08
N THR A 25 -14.06 -24.58 -23.15
CA THR A 25 -15.36 -25.23 -23.36
C THR A 25 -16.40 -24.43 -22.58
N GLY A 26 -16.93 -23.38 -23.20
CA GLY A 26 -18.10 -22.69 -22.68
C GLY A 26 -19.32 -23.56 -22.94
N ASP A 27 -19.89 -24.12 -21.87
CA ASP A 27 -21.20 -24.77 -21.91
C ASP A 27 -22.24 -23.69 -22.21
N SER A 28 -23.07 -23.90 -23.22
CA SER A 28 -24.04 -22.91 -23.74
C SER A 28 -25.25 -22.66 -22.82
N SER A 29 -25.15 -23.00 -21.53
CA SER A 29 -26.17 -22.76 -20.50
C SER A 29 -25.96 -21.44 -19.74
N ASP A 30 -24.85 -20.72 -19.99
CA ASP A 30 -24.37 -19.55 -19.22
C ASP A 30 -24.91 -18.17 -19.67
N LEU A 31 -25.85 -18.11 -20.61
CA LEU A 31 -26.33 -16.88 -21.26
C LEU A 31 -27.19 -15.91 -20.40
N HIS A 32 -27.43 -16.19 -19.12
CA HIS A 32 -28.27 -15.38 -18.23
C HIS A 32 -27.69 -15.17 -16.81
N LYS A 33 -26.35 -15.15 -16.67
CA LYS A 33 -25.71 -14.76 -15.41
C LYS A 33 -25.76 -13.25 -15.23
N THR A 34 -26.11 -12.80 -14.02
CA THR A 34 -26.19 -11.37 -13.70
C THR A 34 -25.20 -11.02 -12.59
N ALA A 35 -24.39 -9.99 -12.83
CA ALA A 35 -23.56 -9.36 -11.82
C ALA A 35 -24.11 -7.96 -11.53
N VAL A 36 -24.61 -7.73 -10.32
CA VAL A 36 -25.16 -6.45 -9.88
C VAL A 36 -24.16 -5.76 -8.94
N MET A 37 -23.79 -4.53 -9.27
CA MET A 37 -22.98 -3.66 -8.41
C MET A 37 -23.85 -2.49 -7.93
N ILE A 38 -24.25 -2.53 -6.66
CA ILE A 38 -24.96 -1.45 -5.99
C ILE A 38 -23.94 -0.47 -5.42
N VAL A 39 -23.96 0.75 -5.92
CA VAL A 39 -23.20 1.88 -5.40
C VAL A 39 -23.99 2.52 -4.25
N LEU A 40 -23.62 2.13 -3.03
CA LEU A 40 -24.06 2.73 -1.78
C LEU A 40 -22.95 3.68 -1.31
N ASP A 41 -22.87 4.85 -1.92
CA ASP A 41 -21.75 5.78 -1.73
C ASP A 41 -21.93 6.70 -0.51
N ARG A 42 -20.85 7.36 -0.07
CA ARG A 42 -20.85 8.35 1.03
C ARG A 42 -21.26 7.83 2.40
N ILE A 43 -20.97 6.57 2.68
CA ILE A 43 -21.18 5.94 3.98
C ILE A 43 -19.86 5.47 4.58
N ASP A 44 -19.83 5.36 5.90
CA ASP A 44 -18.73 4.79 6.66
C ASP A 44 -19.13 3.41 7.21
N LEU A 45 -18.16 2.61 7.67
CA LEU A 45 -18.46 1.26 8.19
C LEU A 45 -19.45 1.31 9.37
N GLU A 46 -19.32 2.32 10.23
CA GLU A 46 -20.18 2.50 11.40
C GLU A 46 -21.64 2.81 11.03
N ASP A 47 -21.90 3.33 9.83
CA ASP A 47 -23.28 3.56 9.39
C ASP A 47 -24.04 2.23 9.29
N LEU A 48 -23.36 1.10 9.05
CA LEU A 48 -24.00 -0.21 8.92
C LEU A 48 -24.50 -0.81 10.25
N SER A 49 -24.22 -0.18 11.41
CA SER A 49 -24.75 -0.65 12.70
C SER A 49 -26.25 -0.40 12.89
N GLY A 50 -26.84 0.46 12.05
CA GLY A 50 -28.24 0.84 12.17
C GLY A 50 -29.21 -0.33 11.92
N ASP A 51 -30.51 -0.04 11.95
CA ASP A 51 -31.53 -1.07 11.76
C ASP A 51 -31.86 -1.29 10.29
N TYR A 52 -31.01 -2.09 9.63
CA TYR A 52 -31.04 -2.39 8.20
C TYR A 52 -31.08 -3.92 8.00
N PRO A 53 -32.25 -4.56 8.05
CA PRO A 53 -32.37 -6.01 8.05
C PRO A 53 -31.78 -6.68 6.81
N ASN A 54 -31.89 -6.07 5.63
CA ASN A 54 -31.38 -6.66 4.38
C ASN A 54 -29.86 -6.58 4.29
N ILE A 55 -29.27 -5.45 4.64
CA ILE A 55 -27.82 -5.26 4.75
C ILE A 55 -27.24 -6.18 5.83
N LYS A 56 -27.89 -6.28 7.01
CA LYS A 56 -27.46 -7.22 8.07
C LYS A 56 -27.50 -8.67 7.58
N LYS A 57 -28.53 -9.05 6.82
CA LYS A 57 -28.61 -10.36 6.18
C LYS A 57 -27.42 -10.57 5.24
N LEU A 58 -27.10 -9.61 4.37
CA LEU A 58 -25.93 -9.68 3.48
C LEU A 58 -24.61 -9.79 4.26
N ILE A 59 -24.43 -9.06 5.36
CA ILE A 59 -23.24 -9.16 6.22
C ILE A 59 -23.10 -10.57 6.81
N SER A 60 -24.22 -11.21 7.17
CA SER A 60 -24.22 -12.55 7.76
C SER A 60 -24.06 -13.69 6.74
N THR A 61 -24.53 -13.52 5.50
CA THR A 61 -24.46 -14.55 4.46
C THR A 61 -23.26 -14.38 3.51
N GLY A 62 -22.75 -13.16 3.38
CA GLY A 62 -21.69 -12.78 2.45
C GLY A 62 -20.35 -12.48 3.09
N VAL A 63 -19.46 -11.92 2.26
CA VAL A 63 -18.19 -11.38 2.71
C VAL A 63 -18.32 -9.89 3.02
N LEU A 64 -17.75 -9.47 4.14
CA LEU A 64 -17.60 -8.05 4.50
C LEU A 64 -16.13 -7.66 4.45
N GLY A 65 -15.84 -6.45 3.97
CA GLY A 65 -14.47 -5.93 3.91
C GLY A 65 -14.38 -4.41 4.04
N LEU A 66 -13.16 -3.95 4.29
CA LEU A 66 -12.74 -2.57 4.22
C LEU A 66 -12.04 -2.34 2.88
N MET A 67 -12.64 -1.55 2.00
CA MET A 67 -12.11 -1.25 0.68
C MET A 67 -11.24 -0.01 0.70
N ASN A 68 -9.99 -0.14 0.27
CA ASN A 68 -9.13 0.99 -0.04
C ASN A 68 -9.67 1.73 -1.28
N THR A 69 -9.90 3.04 -1.14
CA THR A 69 -10.48 3.88 -2.19
C THR A 69 -9.44 4.70 -2.96
N ARG A 70 -8.15 4.37 -2.87
CA ARG A 70 -7.05 5.21 -3.37
C ARG A 70 -7.09 5.35 -4.91
N PRO A 71 -7.22 6.58 -5.46
CA PRO A 71 -7.10 6.81 -6.91
C PRO A 71 -5.65 7.02 -7.35
N GLY A 72 -5.44 7.27 -8.65
CA GLY A 72 -4.14 7.57 -9.26
C GLY A 72 -3.48 8.88 -8.81
N GLY A 73 -4.19 9.74 -8.07
CA GLY A 73 -3.70 11.05 -7.63
C GLY A 73 -4.23 11.49 -6.26
N SER A 74 -4.71 12.73 -6.19
CA SER A 74 -5.44 13.23 -5.02
C SER A 74 -6.78 12.51 -4.89
N TYR A 75 -7.31 12.42 -3.67
CA TYR A 75 -8.64 11.87 -3.47
C TYR A 75 -9.68 12.82 -4.08
N ASP A 76 -10.38 12.35 -5.11
CA ASP A 76 -11.60 12.96 -5.62
C ASP A 76 -12.60 11.83 -5.95
N PRO A 77 -13.91 12.05 -5.73
CA PRO A 77 -14.91 11.01 -5.90
C PRO A 77 -14.87 10.37 -7.30
N ALA A 78 -14.84 11.16 -8.37
CA ALA A 78 -14.88 10.63 -9.72
C ALA A 78 -13.68 9.72 -10.05
N SER A 79 -12.48 10.05 -9.58
CA SER A 79 -11.31 9.18 -9.73
C SER A 79 -11.45 7.86 -8.97
N CYS A 80 -12.14 7.84 -7.84
CA CYS A 80 -12.39 6.61 -7.09
C CYS A 80 -13.34 5.68 -7.85
N TYR A 81 -14.39 6.21 -8.47
CA TYR A 81 -15.28 5.44 -9.37
C TYR A 81 -14.53 4.96 -10.62
N LEU A 82 -13.78 5.86 -11.27
CA LEU A 82 -13.03 5.51 -12.47
C LEU A 82 -11.99 4.41 -12.21
N THR A 83 -11.36 4.42 -11.04
CA THR A 83 -10.39 3.39 -10.63
C THR A 83 -11.03 2.00 -10.57
N ILE A 84 -12.30 1.89 -10.17
CA ILE A 84 -13.05 0.63 -10.17
C ILE A 84 -13.19 0.10 -11.59
N GLY A 85 -13.76 0.89 -12.51
CA GLY A 85 -13.99 0.48 -13.91
C GLY A 85 -12.71 0.31 -14.73
N THR A 86 -11.61 0.88 -14.28
CA THR A 86 -10.31 0.73 -14.95
C THR A 86 -9.56 -0.51 -14.47
N GLY A 87 -9.78 -0.97 -13.23
CA GLY A 87 -8.98 -2.04 -12.61
C GLY A 87 -7.52 -1.64 -12.31
N SER A 88 -7.20 -0.36 -12.51
CA SER A 88 -5.93 0.26 -12.13
C SER A 88 -6.19 1.67 -11.59
N ARG A 89 -5.24 2.19 -10.79
CA ARG A 89 -5.38 3.52 -10.20
C ARG A 89 -5.52 4.57 -11.29
N ALA A 90 -6.67 5.23 -11.36
CA ALA A 90 -7.00 6.18 -12.41
C ALA A 90 -7.27 7.58 -11.84
N LEU A 91 -7.20 8.59 -12.71
CA LEU A 91 -7.43 9.99 -12.37
C LEU A 91 -8.49 10.58 -13.30
N ALA A 92 -9.64 10.94 -12.74
CA ALA A 92 -10.66 11.73 -13.41
C ALA A 92 -10.43 13.24 -13.23
N GLY A 93 -9.71 13.64 -12.17
CA GLY A 93 -9.30 15.04 -11.94
C GLY A 93 -10.48 15.99 -11.71
N GLY A 94 -11.54 15.51 -11.05
CA GLY A 94 -12.77 16.27 -10.81
C GLY A 94 -13.77 16.29 -11.97
N LYS A 95 -13.49 15.57 -13.08
CA LYS A 95 -14.40 15.41 -14.22
C LYS A 95 -15.16 14.08 -14.11
N GLY A 96 -16.25 13.90 -14.87
CA GLY A 96 -16.94 12.60 -14.96
C GLY A 96 -18.29 12.52 -14.26
N ARG A 97 -18.82 13.65 -13.78
CA ARG A 97 -20.21 13.74 -13.29
C ARG A 97 -21.24 13.79 -14.43
N ASN A 98 -20.82 14.16 -15.64
CA ASN A 98 -21.68 14.50 -16.77
C ASN A 98 -21.93 13.32 -17.74
N ALA A 99 -22.53 12.25 -17.23
CA ALA A 99 -23.00 11.14 -18.06
C ALA A 99 -24.49 11.28 -18.36
N LEU A 100 -24.87 11.37 -19.64
CA LEU A 100 -26.23 11.70 -20.05
C LEU A 100 -26.82 10.61 -20.93
N MET A 101 -28.14 10.43 -20.91
CA MET A 101 -28.79 9.69 -21.99
C MET A 101 -28.53 10.44 -23.30
N ALA A 102 -28.29 9.72 -24.40
CA ALA A 102 -27.97 10.30 -25.70
C ALA A 102 -29.04 11.32 -26.17
N PHE A 103 -30.33 11.03 -25.89
CA PHE A 103 -31.46 11.92 -26.18
C PHE A 103 -31.64 13.08 -25.17
N GLU A 104 -30.94 13.07 -24.02
CA GLU A 104 -31.14 14.07 -22.99
C GLU A 104 -30.58 15.42 -23.42
N LYS A 105 -31.27 16.50 -23.03
CA LYS A 105 -30.77 17.86 -23.30
C LYS A 105 -29.50 18.15 -22.51
N HIS A 106 -28.49 18.64 -23.23
CA HIS A 106 -27.29 19.25 -22.72
C HIS A 106 -27.22 20.68 -23.26
N GLU A 107 -27.44 21.65 -22.38
CA GLU A 107 -27.59 23.06 -22.75
C GLU A 107 -28.72 23.26 -23.79
N SER A 108 -28.37 23.59 -25.04
CA SER A 108 -29.31 23.88 -26.13
C SER A 108 -29.47 22.73 -27.13
N THR A 109 -28.74 21.62 -26.97
CA THR A 109 -28.72 20.49 -27.90
C THR A 109 -28.90 19.15 -27.17
N GLU A 110 -29.06 18.06 -27.91
CA GLU A 110 -29.00 16.70 -27.35
C GLU A 110 -27.57 16.29 -26.99
N ALA A 111 -27.43 15.46 -25.96
CA ALA A 111 -26.14 14.95 -25.50
C ALA A 111 -25.41 14.16 -26.59
N ALA A 112 -26.11 13.41 -27.45
CA ALA A 112 -25.53 12.72 -28.60
C ALA A 112 -24.81 13.67 -29.56
N THR A 113 -25.41 14.83 -29.82
CA THR A 113 -24.83 15.87 -30.69
C THR A 113 -23.59 16.50 -30.05
N ALA A 114 -23.66 16.83 -28.75
CA ALA A 114 -22.51 17.34 -28.01
C ALA A 114 -21.37 16.31 -27.96
N TYR A 115 -21.70 15.04 -27.71
CA TYR A 115 -20.74 13.94 -27.70
C TYR A 115 -20.07 13.75 -29.07
N LYS A 116 -20.84 13.79 -30.16
CA LYS A 116 -20.30 13.76 -31.53
C LYS A 116 -19.38 14.93 -31.81
N LEU A 117 -19.71 16.13 -31.32
CA LEU A 117 -18.84 17.31 -31.46
C LEU A 117 -17.50 17.12 -30.72
N TYR A 118 -17.54 16.55 -29.50
CA TYR A 118 -16.34 16.39 -28.67
C TYR A 118 -15.46 15.21 -29.07
N THR A 119 -16.05 14.15 -29.63
CA THR A 119 -15.36 12.87 -29.88
C THR A 119 -15.31 12.44 -31.35
N GLY A 120 -16.14 13.02 -32.20
CA GLY A 120 -16.33 12.63 -33.60
C GLY A 120 -17.18 11.38 -33.80
N ARG A 121 -17.81 10.83 -32.75
CA ARG A 121 -18.52 9.54 -32.80
C ARG A 121 -20.04 9.70 -32.66
N GLU A 122 -20.78 8.89 -33.41
CA GLU A 122 -22.22 8.75 -33.28
C GLU A 122 -22.56 7.62 -32.30
N VAL A 123 -23.70 7.76 -31.63
CA VAL A 123 -24.20 6.81 -30.63
C VAL A 123 -25.71 6.61 -30.81
N PRO A 124 -26.26 5.44 -30.45
CA PRO A 124 -27.69 5.22 -30.44
C PRO A 124 -28.37 5.98 -29.30
N ASP A 125 -29.67 6.26 -29.44
CA ASP A 125 -30.45 7.00 -28.44
C ASP A 125 -30.52 6.29 -27.08
N SER A 126 -30.39 4.97 -27.05
CA SER A 126 -30.37 4.16 -25.82
C SER A 126 -29.07 4.32 -25.01
N ALA A 127 -28.02 4.89 -25.60
CA ALA A 127 -26.71 4.96 -24.95
C ALA A 127 -26.66 6.05 -23.88
N ILE A 128 -25.79 5.83 -22.90
CA ILE A 128 -25.33 6.84 -21.95
C ILE A 128 -23.94 7.29 -22.40
N VAL A 129 -23.75 8.59 -22.57
CA VAL A 129 -22.49 9.19 -23.00
C VAL A 129 -21.84 10.00 -21.90
N GLN A 130 -20.57 9.69 -21.59
CA GLN A 130 -19.72 10.48 -20.69
C GLN A 130 -19.11 11.65 -21.47
N LEU A 131 -19.67 12.86 -21.30
CA LEU A 131 -19.22 14.04 -22.04
C LEU A 131 -17.79 14.47 -21.68
N ASP A 132 -17.30 14.09 -20.49
CA ASP A 132 -15.95 14.42 -20.04
C ASP A 132 -14.86 13.45 -20.53
N ILE A 133 -15.19 12.45 -21.37
CA ILE A 133 -14.27 11.34 -21.70
C ILE A 133 -12.91 11.81 -22.24
N ALA A 134 -12.89 12.77 -23.17
CA ALA A 134 -11.64 13.29 -23.73
C ALA A 134 -10.75 13.92 -22.65
N ARG A 135 -11.35 14.66 -21.70
CA ARG A 135 -10.63 15.28 -20.58
C ARG A 135 -10.13 14.23 -19.59
N ILE A 136 -10.92 13.20 -19.30
CA ILE A 136 -10.52 12.08 -18.43
C ILE A 136 -9.31 11.35 -19.02
N ILE A 137 -9.30 11.10 -20.33
CA ILE A 137 -8.14 10.49 -21.02
C ILE A 137 -6.90 11.38 -20.86
N GLU A 138 -7.02 12.69 -21.07
CA GLU A 138 -5.91 13.64 -20.87
C GLU A 138 -5.42 13.72 -19.42
N GLU A 139 -6.29 13.62 -18.42
CA GLU A 139 -5.88 13.55 -17.01
C GLU A 139 -5.04 12.31 -16.72
N ASN A 140 -5.41 11.15 -17.29
CA ASN A 140 -4.67 9.91 -17.09
C ASN A 140 -3.31 9.91 -17.80
N LYS A 141 -3.15 10.63 -18.92
CA LYS A 141 -1.84 10.85 -19.57
C LYS A 141 -0.83 11.59 -18.68
N LYS A 142 -1.30 12.30 -17.64
CA LYS A 142 -0.42 12.95 -16.65
C LYS A 142 0.16 11.98 -15.62
N LEU A 143 -0.41 10.77 -15.51
CA LEU A 143 0.12 9.71 -14.67
C LEU A 143 1.41 9.13 -15.27
N ASN A 144 2.22 8.50 -14.44
CA ASN A 144 3.52 7.97 -14.82
C ASN A 144 3.49 6.45 -15.13
N TYR A 145 2.31 5.95 -15.48
CA TYR A 145 2.06 4.60 -15.96
C TYR A 145 0.88 4.67 -16.94
N ASP A 146 0.79 3.68 -17.83
CA ASP A 146 -0.32 3.61 -18.76
C ASP A 146 -1.61 3.24 -18.01
N VAL A 147 -2.68 3.96 -18.31
CA VAL A 147 -4.00 3.78 -17.69
C VAL A 147 -5.02 3.88 -18.81
N LYS A 148 -5.93 2.90 -18.87
CA LYS A 148 -6.95 2.79 -19.91
C LYS A 148 -8.35 3.00 -19.31
N PRO A 149 -8.83 4.26 -19.16
CA PRO A 149 -10.19 4.55 -18.71
C PRO A 149 -11.23 3.74 -19.48
N GLY A 150 -12.14 3.05 -18.77
CA GLY A 150 -13.22 2.24 -19.38
C GLY A 150 -12.82 0.81 -19.77
N LEU A 151 -11.69 0.30 -19.26
CA LEU A 151 -11.19 -1.04 -19.58
C LEU A 151 -12.18 -2.17 -19.25
N LEU A 152 -12.85 -2.14 -18.10
CA LEU A 152 -13.85 -3.15 -17.74
C LEU A 152 -14.99 -3.20 -18.77
N GLY A 153 -15.59 -2.03 -19.06
CA GLY A 153 -16.70 -1.93 -20.01
C GLY A 153 -16.31 -2.39 -21.41
N GLU A 154 -15.11 -2.04 -21.86
CA GLU A 154 -14.59 -2.49 -23.15
C GLU A 154 -14.40 -4.02 -23.21
N ILE A 155 -13.84 -4.63 -22.16
CA ILE A 155 -13.62 -6.08 -22.13
C ILE A 155 -14.94 -6.85 -22.11
N LEU A 156 -15.90 -6.41 -21.28
CA LEU A 156 -17.22 -7.03 -21.23
C LEU A 156 -17.93 -6.95 -22.58
N LYS A 157 -17.91 -5.76 -23.21
CA LYS A 157 -18.42 -5.54 -24.56
C LYS A 157 -17.79 -6.47 -25.60
N ASN A 158 -16.46 -6.61 -25.59
CA ASN A 158 -15.74 -7.47 -26.53
C ASN A 158 -16.01 -8.97 -26.32
N ASN A 159 -16.48 -9.36 -25.13
CA ASN A 159 -16.91 -10.72 -24.83
C ASN A 159 -18.45 -10.91 -24.94
N GLY A 160 -19.17 -9.91 -25.48
CA GLY A 160 -20.61 -9.99 -25.67
C GLY A 160 -21.43 -9.96 -24.38
N ILE A 161 -20.84 -9.52 -23.26
CA ILE A 161 -21.54 -9.36 -21.98
C ILE A 161 -22.21 -7.97 -21.96
N PRO A 162 -23.55 -7.89 -21.82
CA PRO A 162 -24.25 -6.62 -21.67
C PRO A 162 -23.75 -5.83 -20.45
N VAL A 163 -23.66 -4.51 -20.60
CA VAL A 163 -23.24 -3.59 -19.52
C VAL A 163 -24.25 -2.48 -19.38
N HIS A 164 -24.77 -2.31 -18.16
CA HIS A 164 -25.86 -1.40 -17.85
C HIS A 164 -25.53 -0.47 -16.67
N VAL A 165 -26.09 0.74 -16.70
CA VAL A 165 -26.07 1.67 -15.57
C VAL A 165 -27.47 2.18 -15.26
N LEU A 166 -27.84 2.17 -13.98
CA LEU A 166 -29.13 2.65 -13.49
C LEU A 166 -28.95 3.66 -12.36
N GLY A 167 -29.81 4.68 -12.35
CA GLY A 167 -29.87 5.65 -11.25
C GLY A 167 -28.84 6.77 -11.36
N ASN A 168 -28.99 7.76 -10.49
CA ASN A 168 -28.11 8.92 -10.38
C ASN A 168 -28.10 9.45 -8.94
N ALA A 169 -27.25 10.42 -8.68
CA ALA A 169 -27.24 11.22 -7.45
C ALA A 169 -27.49 12.71 -7.76
N ASP A 170 -28.24 13.00 -8.83
CA ASP A 170 -28.50 14.37 -9.26
C ASP A 170 -29.18 15.15 -8.12
N THR A 171 -28.84 16.43 -8.03
CA THR A 171 -29.60 17.45 -7.28
C THR A 171 -30.35 18.33 -8.27
N ALA A 172 -31.17 19.27 -7.77
CA ALA A 172 -31.84 20.23 -8.64
C ALA A 172 -30.86 21.09 -9.47
N ASP A 173 -29.66 21.34 -8.93
CA ASP A 173 -28.68 22.27 -9.51
C ASP A 173 -27.52 21.56 -10.24
N GLU A 174 -27.18 20.34 -9.83
CA GLU A 174 -26.00 19.63 -10.33
C GLU A 174 -26.29 18.18 -10.71
N LYS A 175 -25.72 17.77 -11.85
CA LYS A 175 -25.68 16.36 -12.25
C LYS A 175 -24.59 15.62 -11.47
N ASN A 176 -24.89 14.39 -11.07
CA ASN A 176 -23.95 13.51 -10.40
C ASN A 176 -24.22 12.06 -10.81
N ARG A 177 -23.59 11.66 -11.92
CA ARG A 177 -23.80 10.36 -12.58
C ARG A 177 -22.51 9.57 -12.73
N MET A 178 -21.71 9.59 -11.66
CA MET A 178 -20.36 9.01 -11.62
C MET A 178 -20.33 7.48 -11.76
N ALA A 179 -21.45 6.77 -11.51
CA ALA A 179 -21.53 5.32 -11.74
C ALA A 179 -21.18 4.91 -13.18
N SER A 180 -21.44 5.77 -14.17
CA SER A 180 -21.02 5.56 -15.56
C SER A 180 -19.51 5.33 -15.71
N LEU A 181 -18.68 5.92 -14.86
CA LEU A 181 -17.21 5.76 -14.90
C LEU A 181 -16.76 4.34 -14.57
N ILE A 182 -17.62 3.55 -13.92
CA ILE A 182 -17.35 2.12 -13.62
C ILE A 182 -17.62 1.27 -14.87
N ALA A 183 -18.65 1.61 -15.63
CA ALA A 183 -19.25 0.75 -16.65
C ALA A 183 -18.91 1.14 -18.09
N MET A 184 -18.49 2.38 -18.33
CA MET A 184 -18.24 2.88 -19.69
C MET A 184 -17.10 2.14 -20.40
N ASP A 185 -17.19 2.07 -21.72
CA ASP A 185 -16.10 1.58 -22.59
C ASP A 185 -15.01 2.66 -22.81
N PHE A 186 -13.99 2.37 -23.64
CA PHE A 186 -12.89 3.30 -23.91
C PHE A 186 -13.35 4.65 -24.50
N ASN A 187 -14.53 4.70 -25.10
CA ASN A 187 -15.09 5.91 -25.69
C ASN A 187 -16.02 6.63 -24.72
N GLY A 188 -16.15 6.16 -23.47
CA GLY A 188 -17.05 6.77 -22.50
C GLY A 188 -18.52 6.46 -22.77
N ILE A 189 -18.82 5.33 -23.43
CA ILE A 189 -20.18 4.91 -23.78
C ILE A 189 -20.59 3.74 -22.89
N VAL A 190 -21.82 3.79 -22.37
CA VAL A 190 -22.56 2.62 -21.87
C VAL A 190 -23.75 2.40 -22.79
N HIS A 191 -23.89 1.20 -23.37
CA HIS A 191 -24.85 0.96 -24.47
C HIS A 191 -26.31 0.88 -24.02
N SER A 192 -26.55 0.55 -22.77
CA SER A 192 -27.88 0.38 -22.20
C SER A 192 -27.93 0.84 -20.73
N GLY A 193 -29.09 1.26 -20.25
CA GLY A 193 -29.28 1.80 -18.92
C GLY A 193 -30.25 2.98 -18.87
N TYR A 194 -30.37 3.59 -17.70
CA TYR A 194 -31.21 4.77 -17.49
C TYR A 194 -30.70 5.62 -16.32
N VAL A 195 -30.22 6.83 -16.64
CA VAL A 195 -29.63 7.76 -15.65
C VAL A 195 -30.28 9.15 -15.66
N ALA A 196 -31.33 9.35 -16.47
CA ALA A 196 -32.01 10.64 -16.59
C ALA A 196 -32.68 11.06 -15.27
N ALA A 197 -32.97 12.36 -15.14
CA ALA A 197 -33.40 12.99 -13.89
C ALA A 197 -34.78 12.51 -13.40
N ASP A 198 -35.62 12.01 -14.31
CA ASP A 198 -36.97 11.49 -14.06
C ASP A 198 -36.99 10.14 -13.33
N ILE A 199 -35.83 9.56 -13.01
CA ILE A 199 -35.71 8.47 -12.04
C ILE A 199 -35.80 8.96 -10.57
N ASN A 200 -35.91 10.27 -10.37
CA ASN A 200 -36.13 10.89 -9.07
C ASN A 200 -37.53 11.53 -9.02
N ILE A 201 -38.12 11.54 -7.82
CA ILE A 201 -39.33 12.29 -7.49
C ILE A 201 -39.00 13.48 -6.60
N ARG A 202 -39.85 14.51 -6.66
CA ARG A 202 -39.80 15.64 -5.74
C ARG A 202 -40.36 15.20 -4.39
N ASP A 203 -39.61 15.46 -3.32
CA ASP A 203 -40.00 15.18 -1.93
C ASP A 203 -39.54 16.33 -1.03
N GLU A 204 -40.47 17.06 -0.42
CA GLU A 204 -40.18 18.27 0.37
C GLU A 204 -39.42 17.97 1.67
N GLU A 205 -39.49 16.73 2.15
CA GLU A 205 -38.81 16.30 3.37
C GLU A 205 -37.44 15.67 3.12
N SER A 206 -37.02 15.56 1.86
CA SER A 206 -35.75 14.94 1.49
C SER A 206 -34.67 15.99 1.14
N PRO A 207 -33.39 15.66 1.35
CA PRO A 207 -32.25 16.45 0.89
C PRO A 207 -32.39 16.96 -0.54
N PHE A 208 -32.17 18.26 -0.75
CA PHE A 208 -32.31 18.94 -2.05
C PHE A 208 -33.71 18.82 -2.69
N PHE A 209 -34.74 18.52 -1.90
CA PHE A 209 -36.12 18.31 -2.33
C PHE A 209 -36.31 17.17 -3.34
N LEU A 210 -35.35 16.24 -3.40
CA LEU A 210 -35.33 15.11 -4.33
C LEU A 210 -35.14 13.80 -3.58
N LYS A 211 -35.80 12.76 -4.08
CA LYS A 211 -35.66 11.38 -3.63
C LYS A 211 -35.64 10.45 -4.83
N THR A 212 -34.88 9.36 -4.77
CA THR A 212 -34.92 8.34 -5.82
C THR A 212 -36.30 7.67 -5.86
N ASP A 213 -36.88 7.54 -7.05
CA ASP A 213 -38.07 6.70 -7.24
C ASP A 213 -37.65 5.23 -7.29
N TYR A 214 -37.59 4.60 -6.12
CA TYR A 214 -37.15 3.22 -5.99
C TYR A 214 -38.05 2.21 -6.73
N ASP A 215 -39.32 2.53 -6.98
CA ASP A 215 -40.23 1.65 -7.72
C ASP A 215 -40.00 1.77 -9.24
N VAL A 216 -39.74 2.97 -9.77
CA VAL A 216 -39.27 3.15 -11.15
C VAL A 216 -37.90 2.50 -11.35
N LEU A 217 -36.96 2.73 -10.42
CA LEU A 217 -35.62 2.15 -10.47
C LEU A 217 -35.68 0.62 -10.47
N TYR A 218 -36.52 0.02 -9.63
CA TYR A 218 -36.68 -1.43 -9.57
C TYR A 218 -37.32 -1.99 -10.86
N ARG A 219 -38.33 -1.32 -11.43
CA ARG A 219 -38.91 -1.74 -12.72
C ARG A 219 -37.88 -1.73 -13.84
N LYS A 220 -37.06 -0.68 -13.93
CA LYS A 220 -35.95 -0.59 -14.90
C LYS A 220 -34.90 -1.66 -14.67
N PHE A 221 -34.57 -1.97 -13.42
CA PHE A 221 -33.70 -3.09 -13.09
C PHE A 221 -34.29 -4.43 -13.57
N ALA A 222 -35.56 -4.71 -13.27
CA ALA A 222 -36.21 -5.97 -13.66
C ALA A 222 -36.35 -6.14 -15.19
N GLU A 223 -36.38 -5.05 -15.96
CA GLU A 223 -36.29 -5.09 -17.43
C GLU A 223 -34.90 -5.56 -17.87
N LEU A 224 -33.85 -4.98 -17.32
CA LEU A 224 -32.46 -5.25 -17.69
C LEU A 224 -31.91 -6.57 -17.14
N GLU A 225 -32.35 -6.99 -15.95
CA GLU A 225 -31.96 -8.27 -15.34
C GLU A 225 -32.26 -9.47 -16.25
N ARG A 226 -33.32 -9.37 -17.08
CA ARG A 226 -33.69 -10.40 -18.06
C ARG A 226 -32.67 -10.54 -19.20
N GLU A 227 -31.96 -9.46 -19.52
CA GLU A 227 -30.88 -9.44 -20.50
C GLU A 227 -29.57 -10.01 -19.92
N GLY A 228 -29.45 -10.04 -18.59
CA GLY A 228 -28.27 -10.52 -17.87
C GLY A 228 -27.09 -9.54 -17.94
N GLY A 229 -25.88 -10.03 -17.67
CA GLY A 229 -24.66 -9.24 -17.76
C GLY A 229 -24.37 -8.40 -16.52
N PHE A 230 -23.67 -7.28 -16.71
CA PHE A 230 -23.17 -6.45 -15.62
C PHE A 230 -24.01 -5.18 -15.45
N ILE A 231 -24.65 -5.03 -14.28
CA ILE A 231 -25.56 -3.91 -13.97
C ILE A 231 -25.00 -3.10 -12.80
N VAL A 232 -24.68 -1.82 -13.03
CA VAL A 232 -24.26 -0.89 -11.98
C VAL A 232 -25.45 -0.01 -11.57
N ILE A 233 -25.85 -0.06 -10.31
CA ILE A 233 -27.00 0.70 -9.79
C ILE A 233 -26.51 1.76 -8.80
N HIS A 234 -26.82 3.02 -9.06
CA HIS A 234 -26.51 4.14 -8.16
C HIS A 234 -27.77 4.56 -7.41
N LEU A 235 -27.81 4.36 -6.08
CA LEU A 235 -29.02 4.64 -5.28
C LEU A 235 -29.23 6.13 -5.00
N GLY A 236 -28.17 6.92 -4.93
CA GLY A 236 -28.23 8.39 -4.95
C GLY A 236 -28.56 9.07 -3.62
N ASP A 237 -29.53 8.55 -2.86
CA ASP A 237 -30.03 9.24 -1.66
C ASP A 237 -29.00 9.34 -0.53
N THR A 238 -28.11 8.36 -0.37
CA THR A 238 -27.01 8.47 0.60
C THR A 238 -26.03 9.58 0.25
N VAL A 239 -25.85 9.88 -1.05
CA VAL A 239 -25.01 10.99 -1.51
C VAL A 239 -25.70 12.33 -1.24
N ARG A 240 -26.98 12.47 -1.61
CA ARG A 240 -27.77 13.67 -1.31
C ARG A 240 -27.85 13.94 0.20
N ALA A 241 -28.11 12.92 1.01
CA ALA A 241 -28.11 13.04 2.47
C ALA A 241 -26.73 13.42 3.03
N ASN A 242 -25.65 12.86 2.49
CA ASN A 242 -24.29 13.21 2.87
C ASN A 242 -23.95 14.68 2.57
N ASP A 243 -24.34 15.16 1.39
CA ASP A 243 -23.97 16.50 0.94
C ASP A 243 -24.78 17.60 1.67
N MET A 244 -25.85 17.22 2.41
CA MET A 244 -26.52 18.10 3.37
C MET A 244 -25.70 18.46 4.61
N ALA A 245 -24.53 17.84 4.82
CA ALA A 245 -23.64 18.17 5.95
C ALA A 245 -23.25 19.65 6.01
N TYR A 246 -23.28 20.37 4.89
CA TYR A 246 -22.96 21.80 4.81
C TYR A 246 -24.15 22.71 5.15
N PHE A 247 -25.39 22.20 5.08
CA PHE A 247 -26.61 22.99 5.16
C PHE A 247 -27.45 22.66 6.40
N ALA A 248 -27.45 21.40 6.84
CA ALA A 248 -28.30 20.92 7.91
C ALA A 248 -27.63 21.00 9.28
N ALA A 249 -28.45 21.16 10.33
CA ALA A 249 -28.01 20.97 11.70
C ALA A 249 -27.56 19.50 11.92
N PRO A 250 -26.61 19.22 12.84
CA PRO A 250 -26.04 17.88 13.02
C PRO A 250 -27.06 16.76 13.27
N GLU A 251 -28.10 17.01 14.06
CA GLU A 251 -29.15 16.02 14.33
C GLU A 251 -29.98 15.72 13.08
N LEU A 252 -30.39 16.76 12.34
CA LEU A 252 -31.15 16.61 11.11
C LEU A 252 -30.32 15.93 10.01
N TYR A 253 -29.02 16.23 9.93
CA TYR A 253 -28.09 15.54 9.04
C TYR A 253 -28.05 14.04 9.33
N LYS A 254 -28.00 13.65 10.61
CA LYS A 254 -28.03 12.24 11.03
C LYS A 254 -29.35 11.58 10.64
N ASP A 255 -30.48 12.27 10.84
CA ASP A 255 -31.80 11.75 10.46
C ASP A 255 -31.92 11.53 8.95
N TYR A 256 -31.43 12.47 8.14
CA TYR A 256 -31.40 12.30 6.68
C TYR A 256 -30.57 11.09 6.24
N ARG A 257 -29.41 10.85 6.86
CA ARG A 257 -28.60 9.66 6.58
C ARG A 257 -29.32 8.38 6.94
N ILE A 258 -29.95 8.32 8.12
CA ILE A 258 -30.70 7.14 8.57
C ILE A 258 -31.88 6.87 7.64
N LYS A 259 -32.65 7.91 7.25
CA LYS A 259 -33.76 7.79 6.30
C LYS A 259 -33.27 7.22 4.96
N ALA A 260 -32.22 7.81 4.37
CA ALA A 260 -31.66 7.35 3.10
C ALA A 260 -31.17 5.89 3.16
N LEU A 261 -30.49 5.50 4.25
CA LEU A 261 -30.01 4.13 4.43
C LEU A 261 -31.13 3.10 4.58
N LYS A 262 -32.24 3.45 5.25
CA LYS A 262 -33.42 2.57 5.35
C LYS A 262 -34.04 2.31 3.99
N GLU A 263 -34.23 3.35 3.20
CA GLU A 263 -34.80 3.24 1.85
C GLU A 263 -33.87 2.45 0.92
N CYS A 264 -32.55 2.67 1.02
CA CYS A 264 -31.56 1.86 0.33
C CYS A 264 -31.57 0.39 0.76
N ASP A 265 -31.72 0.11 2.06
CA ASP A 265 -31.83 -1.27 2.60
C ASP A 265 -33.04 -2.00 2.03
N GLU A 266 -34.20 -1.35 2.00
CA GLU A 266 -35.43 -1.92 1.41
C GLU A 266 -35.24 -2.24 -0.08
N PHE A 267 -34.63 -1.32 -0.84
CA PHE A 267 -34.34 -1.56 -2.25
C PHE A 267 -33.33 -2.71 -2.45
N ILE A 268 -32.26 -2.76 -1.65
CA ILE A 268 -31.30 -3.87 -1.66
C ILE A 268 -32.02 -5.19 -1.38
N GLY A 269 -32.98 -5.22 -0.45
CA GLY A 269 -33.84 -6.39 -0.21
C GLY A 269 -34.56 -6.87 -1.47
N LYS A 270 -35.21 -5.95 -2.21
CA LYS A 270 -35.89 -6.26 -3.49
C LYS A 270 -34.93 -6.84 -4.53
N ILE A 271 -33.72 -6.30 -4.65
CA ILE A 271 -32.68 -6.84 -5.57
C ILE A 271 -32.23 -8.24 -5.14
N VAL A 272 -32.01 -8.47 -3.85
CA VAL A 272 -31.59 -9.78 -3.35
C VAL A 272 -32.65 -10.86 -3.59
N GLU A 273 -33.93 -10.49 -3.54
CA GLU A 273 -35.04 -11.41 -3.81
C GLU A 273 -35.20 -11.78 -5.30
N SER A 274 -34.73 -10.93 -6.22
CA SER A 274 -34.78 -11.22 -7.66
C SER A 274 -33.62 -12.11 -8.15
N LEU A 275 -32.47 -12.04 -7.47
CA LEU A 275 -31.25 -12.75 -7.85
C LEU A 275 -31.21 -14.19 -7.33
N ASP A 276 -30.69 -15.12 -8.13
CA ASP A 276 -30.29 -16.45 -7.64
C ASP A 276 -28.82 -16.43 -7.24
N LEU A 277 -28.55 -16.18 -5.96
CA LEU A 277 -27.20 -16.04 -5.40
C LEU A 277 -26.32 -17.30 -5.50
N LYS A 278 -26.85 -18.42 -6.02
CA LYS A 278 -26.04 -19.59 -6.41
C LYS A 278 -25.34 -19.41 -7.76
N LYS A 279 -25.89 -18.56 -8.64
CA LYS A 279 -25.36 -18.26 -9.98
C LYS A 279 -25.01 -16.80 -10.20
N ASP A 280 -25.68 -15.88 -9.51
CA ASP A 280 -25.58 -14.44 -9.68
C ASP A 280 -24.68 -13.81 -8.61
N LEU A 281 -24.06 -12.68 -8.95
CA LEU A 281 -23.15 -11.95 -8.07
C LEU A 281 -23.74 -10.60 -7.67
N LEU A 282 -23.77 -10.31 -6.37
CA LEU A 282 -24.13 -9.00 -5.82
C LEU A 282 -22.92 -8.39 -5.11
N LEU A 283 -22.57 -7.16 -5.51
CA LEU A 283 -21.55 -6.32 -4.89
C LEU A 283 -22.20 -5.05 -4.36
N VAL A 284 -22.09 -4.77 -3.06
CA VAL A 284 -22.45 -3.47 -2.47
C VAL A 284 -21.16 -2.71 -2.18
N VAL A 285 -20.94 -1.63 -2.93
CA VAL A 285 -19.68 -0.89 -2.94
C VAL A 285 -19.88 0.55 -2.51
N THR A 286 -18.91 1.08 -1.77
CA THR A 286 -18.85 2.49 -1.39
C THR A 286 -17.57 3.10 -1.97
N PRO A 287 -17.62 3.67 -3.19
CA PRO A 287 -16.41 4.16 -3.86
C PRO A 287 -15.69 5.29 -3.10
N PHE A 288 -16.40 6.09 -2.29
CA PHE A 288 -15.82 7.21 -1.56
C PHE A 288 -16.54 7.45 -0.21
N PRO A 289 -15.78 7.77 0.87
CA PRO A 289 -16.33 7.82 2.22
C PRO A 289 -17.31 8.99 2.45
N SER A 290 -17.97 9.00 3.61
CA SER A 290 -18.83 10.11 4.01
C SER A 290 -18.03 11.42 4.18
N TYR A 291 -18.71 12.56 4.26
CA TYR A 291 -18.09 13.87 4.53
C TYR A 291 -17.31 13.85 5.85
N ASN A 292 -17.93 13.34 6.91
CA ASN A 292 -17.29 13.22 8.22
C ASN A 292 -16.17 12.19 8.18
N GLY A 293 -16.38 11.05 7.53
CA GLY A 293 -15.36 10.02 7.33
C GLY A 293 -14.13 10.55 6.61
N PHE A 294 -14.31 11.32 5.54
CA PHE A 294 -13.20 11.95 4.82
C PHE A 294 -12.41 12.92 5.70
N LYS A 295 -13.10 13.74 6.51
CA LYS A 295 -12.49 14.67 7.47
C LYS A 295 -11.69 13.92 8.55
N GLU A 296 -12.24 12.82 9.04
CA GLU A 296 -11.66 11.94 10.08
C GLU A 296 -10.66 10.91 9.54
N LYS A 297 -10.36 10.94 8.23
CA LYS A 297 -9.46 9.98 7.55
C LYS A 297 -9.94 8.53 7.57
N LYS A 298 -11.26 8.29 7.66
CA LYS A 298 -11.93 7.01 7.39
C LYS A 298 -11.97 6.74 5.89
N LEU A 299 -10.80 6.55 5.27
CA LEU A 299 -10.66 6.38 3.82
C LEU A 299 -10.76 4.92 3.36
N LEU A 300 -10.97 4.00 4.30
CA LEU A 300 -11.38 2.63 4.01
C LEU A 300 -12.89 2.56 4.15
N THR A 301 -13.58 2.20 3.08
CA THR A 301 -15.04 2.22 2.99
C THR A 301 -15.61 0.80 3.12
N PRO A 302 -16.87 0.64 3.54
CA PRO A 302 -17.48 -0.69 3.61
C PRO A 302 -17.63 -1.32 2.22
N PHE A 303 -17.50 -2.63 2.18
CA PHE A 303 -17.73 -3.46 1.00
C PHE A 303 -18.43 -4.76 1.42
N ILE A 304 -19.49 -5.13 0.71
CA ILE A 304 -20.20 -6.40 0.92
C ILE A 304 -20.31 -7.12 -0.42
N ALA A 305 -20.10 -8.44 -0.43
CA ALA A 305 -20.40 -9.24 -1.61
C ALA A 305 -21.04 -10.59 -1.24
N VAL A 306 -21.97 -11.02 -2.10
CA VAL A 306 -22.62 -12.34 -2.04
C VAL A 306 -22.71 -12.89 -3.44
N GLY A 307 -22.40 -14.17 -3.63
CA GLY A 307 -22.50 -14.81 -4.93
C GLY A 307 -21.84 -16.19 -4.96
N PRO A 308 -21.71 -16.80 -6.14
CA PRO A 308 -21.05 -18.09 -6.27
C PRO A 308 -19.61 -18.03 -5.75
N GLN A 309 -19.18 -19.10 -5.06
CA GLN A 309 -17.82 -19.25 -4.53
C GLN A 309 -17.44 -18.29 -3.39
N LEU A 310 -18.36 -17.42 -2.94
CA LEU A 310 -18.17 -16.58 -1.76
C LEU A 310 -18.87 -17.18 -0.54
N SER A 311 -18.10 -17.52 0.48
CA SER A 311 -18.61 -17.98 1.77
C SER A 311 -18.67 -16.84 2.79
N SER A 312 -19.57 -16.94 3.76
CA SER A 312 -19.71 -15.94 4.82
C SER A 312 -18.40 -15.71 5.57
N GLY A 313 -18.01 -14.45 5.75
CA GLY A 313 -16.77 -14.10 6.46
C GLY A 313 -16.17 -12.76 6.06
N LEU A 314 -14.86 -12.73 5.89
CA LEU A 314 -14.08 -11.54 5.51
C LEU A 314 -13.70 -11.58 4.03
N ALA A 315 -13.80 -10.45 3.35
CA ALA A 315 -13.27 -10.29 2.00
C ALA A 315 -11.73 -10.22 2.03
N THR A 316 -11.07 -10.88 1.08
CA THR A 316 -9.62 -10.80 0.89
C THR A 316 -9.28 -10.78 -0.60
N SER A 317 -8.09 -10.33 -0.97
CA SER A 317 -7.59 -10.44 -2.33
C SER A 317 -6.08 -10.67 -2.34
N SER A 318 -5.55 -11.20 -3.44
CA SER A 318 -4.10 -11.33 -3.65
C SER A 318 -3.37 -9.97 -3.70
N THR A 319 -4.11 -8.88 -3.97
CA THR A 319 -3.62 -7.50 -3.96
C THR A 319 -3.23 -7.03 -2.56
N THR A 320 -4.08 -7.29 -1.56
CA THR A 320 -3.86 -6.82 -0.20
C THR A 320 -3.23 -7.89 0.69
N ARG A 321 -3.52 -9.18 0.41
CA ARG A 321 -3.15 -10.35 1.22
C ARG A 321 -3.50 -10.19 2.70
N ARG A 322 -4.59 -9.49 2.96
CA ARG A 322 -5.02 -9.13 4.31
C ARG A 322 -6.51 -9.40 4.45
N PRO A 323 -6.91 -10.45 5.20
CA PRO A 323 -8.31 -10.72 5.46
C PRO A 323 -9.00 -9.47 6.03
N GLY A 324 -10.14 -9.11 5.45
CA GLY A 324 -10.92 -7.95 5.81
C GLY A 324 -10.51 -6.64 5.13
N VAL A 325 -9.47 -6.62 4.30
CA VAL A 325 -9.05 -5.43 3.55
C VAL A 325 -8.92 -5.78 2.07
N ILE A 326 -9.58 -5.04 1.19
CA ILE A 326 -9.45 -5.14 -0.27
C ILE A 326 -9.10 -3.78 -0.86
N ALA A 327 -8.84 -3.70 -2.16
CA ALA A 327 -8.67 -2.44 -2.87
C ALA A 327 -9.75 -2.25 -3.93
N ASN A 328 -10.12 -1.00 -4.23
CA ASN A 328 -11.07 -0.66 -5.28
C ASN A 328 -10.70 -1.23 -6.67
N VAL A 329 -9.40 -1.41 -6.93
CA VAL A 329 -8.88 -2.07 -8.14
C VAL A 329 -9.22 -3.56 -8.25
N ASP A 330 -9.63 -4.21 -7.15
CA ASP A 330 -9.99 -5.63 -7.11
C ASP A 330 -11.39 -5.92 -7.68
N LEU A 331 -12.23 -4.88 -7.80
CA LEU A 331 -13.62 -5.03 -8.22
C LEU A 331 -13.77 -5.41 -9.69
N ALA A 332 -13.07 -4.74 -10.62
CA ALA A 332 -13.12 -5.10 -12.05
C ALA A 332 -12.62 -6.54 -12.32
N PRO A 333 -11.45 -6.97 -11.78
CA PRO A 333 -11.02 -8.37 -11.85
C PRO A 333 -12.06 -9.36 -11.29
N THR A 334 -12.76 -9.00 -10.21
CA THR A 334 -13.82 -9.85 -9.63
C THR A 334 -14.98 -10.03 -10.61
N VAL A 335 -15.43 -8.96 -11.27
CA VAL A 335 -16.49 -9.02 -12.29
C VAL A 335 -16.04 -9.85 -13.50
N LEU A 336 -14.82 -9.65 -14.00
CA LEU A 336 -14.29 -10.46 -15.12
C LEU A 336 -14.20 -11.94 -14.76
N SER A 337 -13.66 -12.26 -13.57
CA SER A 337 -13.54 -13.64 -13.09
C SER A 337 -14.90 -14.32 -12.93
N PHE A 338 -15.93 -13.58 -12.52
CA PHE A 338 -17.30 -14.09 -12.42
C PHE A 338 -17.85 -14.53 -13.79
N PHE A 339 -17.60 -13.74 -14.85
CA PHE A 339 -17.93 -14.10 -16.22
C PHE A 339 -16.92 -15.06 -16.88
N GLN A 340 -15.96 -15.60 -16.13
CA GLN A 340 -14.89 -16.48 -16.61
C GLN A 340 -14.03 -15.83 -17.71
N ILE A 341 -13.91 -14.50 -17.70
CA ILE A 341 -13.07 -13.74 -18.60
C ILE A 341 -11.68 -13.58 -17.96
N PRO A 342 -10.58 -13.90 -18.66
CA PRO A 342 -9.23 -13.70 -18.15
C PRO A 342 -8.97 -12.23 -17.79
N VAL A 343 -8.40 -12.00 -16.61
CA VAL A 343 -8.02 -10.65 -16.16
C VAL A 343 -6.77 -10.21 -16.93
N PRO A 344 -6.81 -9.05 -17.62
CA PRO A 344 -5.67 -8.56 -18.41
C PRO A 344 -4.57 -7.98 -17.51
N VAL A 345 -3.35 -7.90 -18.03
CA VAL A 345 -2.15 -7.46 -17.27
C VAL A 345 -2.20 -5.99 -16.85
N GLU A 346 -3.00 -5.17 -17.52
CA GLU A 346 -3.22 -3.76 -17.20
C GLU A 346 -4.01 -3.57 -15.90
N MET A 347 -4.80 -4.57 -15.48
CA MET A 347 -5.48 -4.55 -14.19
C MET A 347 -4.51 -4.99 -13.10
N VAL A 348 -4.29 -4.11 -12.10
CA VAL A 348 -3.36 -4.37 -10.99
C VAL A 348 -4.03 -5.06 -9.81
N GLY A 349 -5.37 -5.03 -9.76
CA GLY A 349 -6.15 -5.73 -8.75
C GLY A 349 -6.29 -7.22 -9.05
N HIS A 350 -6.87 -7.94 -8.09
CA HIS A 350 -7.10 -9.39 -8.19
C HIS A 350 -8.53 -9.70 -7.73
N PRO A 351 -9.15 -10.78 -8.24
CA PRO A 351 -10.47 -11.21 -7.80
C PRO A 351 -10.56 -11.34 -6.27
N ILE A 352 -11.71 -10.96 -5.73
CA ILE A 352 -12.00 -11.03 -4.30
C ILE A 352 -12.39 -12.47 -3.94
N GLU A 353 -11.85 -12.93 -2.82
CA GLU A 353 -12.09 -14.25 -2.24
C GLU A 353 -12.67 -14.10 -0.82
N SER A 354 -13.22 -15.20 -0.30
CA SER A 354 -13.75 -15.27 1.06
C SER A 354 -12.79 -15.97 2.03
N VAL A 355 -12.71 -15.43 3.26
CA VAL A 355 -12.09 -16.10 4.40
C VAL A 355 -13.16 -16.31 5.46
N ASN A 356 -13.46 -17.58 5.77
CA ASN A 356 -14.43 -17.92 6.82
C ASN A 356 -14.04 -17.27 8.14
N PHE A 357 -14.94 -16.45 8.68
CA PHE A 357 -14.72 -15.70 9.92
C PHE A 357 -16.06 -15.38 10.58
N THR A 358 -16.13 -15.49 11.90
CA THR A 358 -17.33 -15.17 12.68
C THR A 358 -17.21 -13.79 13.33
N GLY A 359 -18.27 -13.00 13.33
CA GLY A 359 -18.22 -11.64 13.88
C GLY A 359 -17.43 -10.66 13.01
N SER A 360 -17.53 -10.78 11.68
CA SER A 360 -16.81 -9.95 10.70
C SER A 360 -17.00 -8.44 10.95
N TYR A 361 -18.21 -8.02 11.30
CA TYR A 361 -18.53 -6.61 11.52
C TYR A 361 -17.72 -6.00 12.68
N ASP A 362 -17.82 -6.57 13.88
CA ASP A 362 -17.11 -6.05 15.07
C ASP A 362 -15.59 -6.11 14.90
N HIS A 363 -15.10 -7.17 14.25
CA HIS A 363 -13.68 -7.29 13.89
C HIS A 363 -13.22 -6.14 12.99
N LEU A 364 -13.98 -5.84 11.93
CA LEU A 364 -13.64 -4.78 10.98
C LEU A 364 -13.77 -3.39 11.58
N VAL A 365 -14.72 -3.15 12.48
CA VAL A 365 -14.81 -1.88 13.23
C VAL A 365 -13.55 -1.68 14.08
N SER A 366 -13.11 -2.71 14.81
CA SER A 366 -11.87 -2.66 15.60
C SER A 366 -10.63 -2.46 14.70
N LEU A 367 -10.57 -3.19 13.59
CA LEU A 367 -9.47 -3.11 12.62
C LEU A 367 -9.39 -1.71 12.00
N ASN A 368 -10.52 -1.15 11.56
CA ASN A 368 -10.59 0.18 10.95
C ASN A 368 -10.10 1.24 11.92
N ARG A 369 -10.56 1.21 13.18
CA ARG A 369 -10.13 2.15 14.23
C ARG A 369 -8.60 2.14 14.40
N LYS A 370 -7.97 0.96 14.45
CA LYS A 370 -6.51 0.83 14.57
C LYS A 370 -5.76 1.37 13.34
N ILE A 371 -6.27 1.10 12.14
CA ILE A 371 -5.69 1.60 10.89
C ILE A 371 -5.77 3.13 10.83
N ILE A 372 -6.94 3.71 11.14
CA ILE A 372 -7.16 5.16 11.15
C ILE A 372 -6.27 5.84 12.20
N PHE A 373 -6.17 5.28 13.40
CA PHE A 373 -5.30 5.82 14.46
C PHE A 373 -3.84 5.85 13.99
N THR A 374 -3.34 4.73 13.46
CA THR A 374 -1.96 4.63 12.98
C THR A 374 -1.71 5.60 11.84
N TYR A 375 -2.61 5.68 10.86
CA TYR A 375 -2.49 6.59 9.72
C TYR A 375 -2.47 8.06 10.15
N THR A 376 -3.40 8.45 11.02
CA THR A 376 -3.57 9.84 11.47
C THR A 376 -2.37 10.30 12.31
N PHE A 377 -1.88 9.43 13.20
CA PHE A 377 -0.86 9.83 14.17
C PHE A 377 0.58 9.47 13.78
N ARG A 378 0.78 8.64 12.75
CA ARG A 378 2.11 8.30 12.21
C ARG A 378 3.01 9.52 11.98
N PRO A 379 2.56 10.63 11.37
CA PRO A 379 3.40 11.80 11.19
C PRO A 379 3.94 12.40 12.48
N TYR A 380 3.18 12.32 13.58
CA TYR A 380 3.59 12.83 14.89
C TYR A 380 4.72 11.96 15.48
N PHE A 381 4.55 10.63 15.46
CA PHE A 381 5.61 9.72 15.92
C PHE A 381 6.90 9.86 15.08
N ILE A 382 6.79 9.86 13.75
CA ILE A 382 7.96 9.95 12.86
C ILE A 382 8.66 11.30 13.00
N LYS A 383 7.93 12.43 13.03
CA LYS A 383 8.54 13.76 13.17
C LYS A 383 9.20 13.93 14.53
N SER A 384 8.56 13.49 15.62
CA SER A 384 9.15 13.52 16.96
C SER A 384 10.40 12.65 17.05
N TYR A 385 10.37 11.45 16.45
CA TYR A 385 11.53 10.57 16.41
C TYR A 385 12.71 11.19 15.63
N VAL A 386 12.46 11.70 14.44
CA VAL A 386 13.50 12.37 13.64
C VAL A 386 14.03 13.62 14.35
N ALA A 387 13.17 14.41 14.99
CA ALA A 387 13.59 15.58 15.75
C ALA A 387 14.49 15.18 16.94
N MET A 388 14.13 14.11 17.66
CA MET A 388 14.97 13.53 18.72
C MET A 388 16.34 13.10 18.18
N GLN A 389 16.37 12.37 17.06
CA GLN A 389 17.64 11.92 16.45
C GLN A 389 18.54 13.11 16.08
N ILE A 390 17.97 14.17 15.52
CA ILE A 390 18.71 15.40 15.19
C ILE A 390 19.22 16.07 16.46
N ALA A 391 18.34 16.29 17.45
CA ALA A 391 18.70 16.94 18.70
C ALA A 391 19.81 16.19 19.45
N VAL A 392 19.71 14.86 19.57
CA VAL A 392 20.71 14.02 20.22
C VAL A 392 22.04 14.05 19.45
N SER A 393 22.01 14.01 18.12
CA SER A 393 23.23 14.08 17.30
C SER A 393 23.91 15.45 17.42
N LEU A 394 23.16 16.54 17.39
CA LEU A 394 23.71 17.90 17.56
C LEU A 394 24.21 18.14 18.98
N ALA A 395 23.48 17.68 20.00
CA ALA A 395 23.93 17.74 21.39
C ALA A 395 25.21 16.94 21.59
N PHE A 396 25.30 15.74 20.99
CA PHE A 396 26.53 14.96 21.00
C PHE A 396 27.71 15.73 20.38
N LEU A 397 27.52 16.31 19.19
CA LEU A 397 28.56 17.13 18.53
C LEU A 397 28.96 18.33 19.39
N PHE A 398 28.00 19.01 20.03
CA PHE A 398 28.31 20.12 20.93
C PHE A 398 29.14 19.64 22.13
N LEU A 399 28.73 18.56 22.79
CA LEU A 399 29.41 18.02 23.98
C LEU A 399 30.82 17.50 23.65
N ILE A 400 31.03 16.82 22.52
CA ILE A 400 32.36 16.33 22.15
C ILE A 400 33.35 17.48 21.85
N TYR A 401 32.86 18.62 21.37
CA TYR A 401 33.71 19.80 21.08
C TYR A 401 33.90 20.74 22.27
N TYR A 402 32.88 20.92 23.11
CA TYR A 402 32.86 22.00 24.11
C TYR A 402 32.60 21.54 25.55
N GLY A 403 32.17 20.29 25.77
CA GLY A 403 31.65 19.85 27.08
C GLY A 403 31.90 18.37 27.37
N LYS A 404 33.12 17.88 27.13
CA LYS A 404 33.45 16.44 27.17
C LYS A 404 33.07 15.76 28.49
N ASN A 405 33.18 16.48 29.61
CA ASN A 405 32.84 15.96 30.94
C ASN A 405 31.36 15.55 31.09
N TYR A 406 30.48 16.07 30.21
CA TYR A 406 29.05 15.76 30.20
C TYR A 406 28.66 14.69 29.17
N LEU A 407 29.61 14.08 28.45
CA LEU A 407 29.31 13.05 27.44
C LEU A 407 28.61 11.81 28.02
N ALA A 408 28.82 11.49 29.30
CA ALA A 408 28.10 10.38 29.94
C ALA A 408 26.57 10.60 29.95
N PHE A 409 26.12 11.86 30.02
CA PHE A 409 24.70 12.21 30.07
C PHE A 409 23.97 11.94 28.75
N ILE A 410 24.66 11.96 27.60
CA ILE A 410 24.02 11.76 26.30
C ILE A 410 23.87 10.27 25.91
N ILE A 411 24.59 9.36 26.57
CA ILE A 411 24.58 7.91 26.27
C ILE A 411 23.16 7.31 26.32
N PRO A 412 22.36 7.53 27.39
CA PRO A 412 21.00 6.98 27.44
C PRO A 412 20.11 7.46 26.29
N PHE A 413 20.30 8.70 25.82
CA PHE A 413 19.52 9.27 24.71
C PHE A 413 19.93 8.71 23.34
N LEU A 414 21.22 8.41 23.16
CA LEU A 414 21.71 7.68 21.98
C LEU A 414 21.15 6.27 21.93
N GLN A 415 21.16 5.55 23.06
CA GLN A 415 20.56 4.22 23.19
C GLN A 415 19.05 4.27 22.93
N ALA A 416 18.33 5.22 23.54
CA ALA A 416 16.90 5.42 23.32
C ALA A 416 16.60 5.64 21.83
N SER A 417 17.38 6.48 21.15
CA SER A 417 17.22 6.77 19.72
C SER A 417 17.41 5.52 18.83
N MET A 418 18.32 4.61 19.22
CA MET A 418 18.51 3.33 18.53
C MET A 418 17.41 2.31 18.80
N VAL A 419 16.78 2.34 19.98
CA VAL A 419 15.70 1.42 20.37
C VAL A 419 14.37 1.77 19.70
N MET A 420 14.14 3.03 19.33
CA MET A 420 12.83 3.49 18.81
C MET A 420 12.23 2.65 17.67
N PRO A 421 12.98 2.14 16.67
CA PRO A 421 12.41 1.25 15.65
C PRO A 421 11.80 -0.03 16.22
N LEU A 422 12.42 -0.61 17.25
CA LEU A 422 11.87 -1.75 18.00
C LEU A 422 10.65 -1.33 18.81
N THR A 423 10.70 -0.19 19.50
CA THR A 423 9.53 0.36 20.20
C THR A 423 8.34 0.53 19.26
N PHE A 424 8.55 1.11 18.08
CA PHE A 424 7.50 1.30 17.07
C PHE A 424 6.96 0.00 16.48
N LEU A 425 7.71 -1.10 16.56
CA LEU A 425 7.23 -2.41 16.16
C LEU A 425 6.35 -3.02 17.26
N LEU A 426 6.71 -2.82 18.52
CA LEU A 426 6.03 -3.40 19.69
C LEU A 426 4.82 -2.59 20.15
N ILE A 427 4.78 -1.29 19.85
CA ILE A 427 3.72 -0.39 20.29
C ILE A 427 2.29 -0.87 19.96
N PRO A 428 2.00 -1.56 18.82
CA PRO A 428 0.65 -2.05 18.53
C PRO A 428 0.17 -3.17 19.47
N LEU A 429 1.06 -3.75 20.29
CA LEU A 429 0.67 -4.71 21.34
C LEU A 429 -0.03 -4.02 22.51
N ILE A 430 0.15 -2.71 22.67
CA ILE A 430 -0.45 -1.92 23.74
C ILE A 430 -1.86 -1.50 23.31
N PRO A 431 -2.92 -1.92 24.03
CA PRO A 431 -4.29 -1.60 23.67
C PRO A 431 -4.59 -0.11 23.90
N GLY A 432 -5.43 0.47 23.03
CA GLY A 432 -5.97 1.82 23.22
C GLY A 432 -5.49 2.85 22.19
N GLU A 433 -6.44 3.56 21.60
CA GLU A 433 -6.21 4.50 20.50
C GLU A 433 -6.17 5.97 20.97
N ASN A 434 -5.32 6.25 21.97
CA ASN A 434 -5.08 7.62 22.45
C ASN A 434 -3.63 8.02 22.22
N LEU A 435 -3.42 9.19 21.62
CA LEU A 435 -2.09 9.68 21.25
C LEU A 435 -1.14 9.80 22.45
N HIS A 436 -1.59 10.43 23.53
CA HIS A 436 -0.77 10.66 24.72
C HIS A 436 -0.45 9.35 25.44
N TYR A 437 -1.43 8.45 25.52
CA TYR A 437 -1.26 7.12 26.09
C TYR A 437 -0.22 6.29 25.31
N GLN A 438 -0.29 6.32 23.98
CA GLN A 438 0.68 5.63 23.12
C GLN A 438 2.07 6.26 23.22
N PHE A 439 2.18 7.60 23.29
CA PHE A 439 3.47 8.26 23.57
C PHE A 439 4.07 7.87 24.92
N PHE A 440 3.25 7.83 25.97
CA PHE A 440 3.69 7.40 27.30
C PHE A 440 4.29 5.99 27.25
N TRP A 441 3.59 5.03 26.62
CA TRP A 441 4.11 3.67 26.49
C TRP A 441 5.33 3.56 25.59
N ALA A 442 5.40 4.35 24.51
CA ALA A 442 6.61 4.42 23.69
C ALA A 442 7.83 4.85 24.51
N ILE A 443 7.67 5.86 25.36
CA ILE A 443 8.72 6.34 26.27
C ILE A 443 9.02 5.27 27.33
N ALA A 444 8.02 4.66 27.94
CA ALA A 444 8.21 3.63 28.96
C ALA A 444 8.99 2.41 28.43
N ILE A 445 8.66 1.94 27.22
CA ILE A 445 9.38 0.85 26.54
C ILE A 445 10.82 1.28 26.23
N ALA A 446 11.02 2.49 25.73
CA ALA A 446 12.37 3.01 25.44
C ALA A 446 13.22 3.13 26.71
N VAL A 447 12.66 3.64 27.81
CA VAL A 447 13.34 3.75 29.11
C VAL A 447 13.69 2.36 29.64
N LEU A 448 12.75 1.41 29.61
CA LEU A 448 13.01 0.04 30.06
C LEU A 448 14.14 -0.60 29.25
N ALA A 449 14.12 -0.46 27.92
CA ALA A 449 15.17 -0.97 27.05
C ALA A 449 16.53 -0.31 27.36
N VAL A 450 16.56 1.01 27.58
CA VAL A 450 17.76 1.75 27.99
C VAL A 450 18.27 1.28 29.34
N MET A 451 17.39 1.02 30.32
CA MET A 451 17.79 0.46 31.62
C MET A 451 18.43 -0.92 31.48
N ILE A 452 17.91 -1.76 30.58
CA ILE A 452 18.49 -3.07 30.28
C ILE A 452 19.86 -2.91 29.60
N THR A 453 19.97 -2.02 28.60
CA THR A 453 21.21 -1.84 27.83
C THR A 453 22.28 -1.11 28.62
N SER A 454 21.91 -0.23 29.55
CA SER A 454 22.83 0.48 30.44
C SER A 454 23.45 -0.43 31.50
N ARG A 455 22.90 -1.63 31.75
CA ARG A 455 23.57 -2.67 32.55
C ARG A 455 24.75 -3.30 31.81
N SER A 456 24.87 -3.08 30.51
CA SER A 456 26.04 -3.52 29.75
C SER A 456 27.23 -2.64 30.09
N GLU A 457 28.27 -3.22 30.65
CA GLU A 457 29.51 -2.50 31.01
C GLU A 457 30.21 -1.84 29.80
N ALA A 458 29.90 -2.29 28.57
CA ALA A 458 30.53 -1.78 27.35
C ALA A 458 29.48 -1.34 26.31
N ALA A 459 29.73 -0.24 25.62
CA ALA A 459 28.85 0.27 24.57
C ALA A 459 28.70 -0.74 23.41
N SER A 460 29.74 -1.54 23.12
CA SER A 460 29.69 -2.60 22.11
C SER A 460 28.65 -3.69 22.45
N ARG A 461 28.47 -4.01 23.74
CA ARG A 461 27.42 -4.96 24.17
C ARG A 461 26.04 -4.33 24.03
N ALA A 462 25.86 -3.06 24.40
CA ALA A 462 24.61 -2.34 24.24
C ALA A 462 24.18 -2.22 22.76
N VAL A 463 25.10 -1.80 21.88
CA VAL A 463 24.86 -1.70 20.42
C VAL A 463 24.47 -3.06 19.84
N SER A 464 25.20 -4.11 20.20
CA SER A 464 24.91 -5.47 19.75
C SER A 464 23.53 -5.93 20.21
N LEU A 465 23.19 -5.73 21.49
CA LEU A 465 21.91 -6.14 22.06
C LEU A 465 20.74 -5.41 21.38
N ILE A 466 20.77 -4.09 21.29
CA ILE A 466 19.70 -3.30 20.66
C ILE A 466 19.49 -3.72 19.20
N SER A 467 20.59 -3.84 18.45
CA SER A 467 20.53 -4.14 17.02
C SER A 467 20.06 -5.58 16.76
N LEU A 468 20.57 -6.56 17.51
CA LEU A 468 20.13 -7.96 17.38
C LEU A 468 18.69 -8.16 17.83
N SER A 469 18.27 -7.55 18.94
CA SER A 469 16.88 -7.61 19.39
C SER A 469 15.93 -6.99 18.36
N THR A 470 16.32 -5.87 17.74
CA THR A 470 15.53 -5.23 16.67
C THR A 470 15.43 -6.14 15.44
N ALA A 471 16.56 -6.66 14.95
CA ALA A 471 16.59 -7.57 13.81
C ALA A 471 15.77 -8.85 14.06
N LEU A 472 15.90 -9.43 15.26
CA LEU A 472 15.19 -10.63 15.66
C LEU A 472 13.68 -10.38 15.75
N ALA A 473 13.25 -9.29 16.37
CA ALA A 473 11.83 -8.97 16.50
C ALA A 473 11.16 -8.80 15.12
N ILE A 474 11.81 -8.08 14.20
CA ILE A 474 11.31 -7.92 12.82
C ILE A 474 11.28 -9.27 12.08
N SER A 475 12.35 -10.07 12.21
CA SER A 475 12.46 -11.37 11.54
C SER A 475 11.41 -12.36 12.05
N CYS A 476 11.20 -12.41 13.37
CA CYS A 476 10.16 -13.21 13.98
C CYS A 476 8.78 -12.75 13.50
N ASP A 477 8.47 -11.46 13.55
CA ASP A 477 7.15 -10.99 13.09
C ASP A 477 6.89 -11.37 11.62
N LEU A 478 7.88 -11.26 10.73
CA LEU A 478 7.77 -11.75 9.35
C LEU A 478 7.43 -13.24 9.28
N ILE A 479 8.12 -14.09 10.05
CA ILE A 479 7.87 -15.54 10.10
C ILE A 479 6.45 -15.84 10.61
N TRP A 480 5.94 -15.05 11.55
CA TRP A 480 4.58 -15.18 12.11
C TRP A 480 3.48 -14.43 11.32
N GLY A 481 3.77 -13.98 10.10
CA GLY A 481 2.79 -13.39 9.19
C GLY A 481 2.69 -11.85 9.20
N GLY A 482 3.62 -11.16 9.86
CA GLY A 482 3.81 -9.72 9.74
C GLY A 482 2.73 -8.86 10.41
N LYS A 483 2.11 -9.35 11.49
CA LYS A 483 0.98 -8.66 12.14
C LYS A 483 1.41 -7.34 12.80
N LEU A 484 2.59 -7.31 13.42
CA LEU A 484 3.13 -6.09 14.02
C LEU A 484 3.62 -5.12 12.93
N LEU A 485 4.31 -5.61 11.91
CA LEU A 485 4.68 -4.83 10.73
C LEU A 485 3.45 -4.23 10.03
N GLY A 486 2.31 -4.92 10.05
CA GLY A 486 1.06 -4.42 9.45
C GLY A 486 0.27 -3.40 10.27
N SER A 487 0.69 -3.12 11.51
CA SER A 487 0.04 -2.18 12.42
C SER A 487 0.99 -1.16 13.04
N SER A 488 2.29 -1.27 12.77
CA SER A 488 3.35 -0.43 13.34
C SER A 488 3.44 0.94 12.67
N VAL A 489 4.06 1.87 13.40
CA VAL A 489 4.25 3.27 12.96
C VAL A 489 5.07 3.34 11.66
N LEU A 490 6.14 2.54 11.55
CA LEU A 490 6.99 2.44 10.35
C LEU A 490 6.51 1.36 9.37
N GLY A 491 5.34 0.78 9.61
CA GLY A 491 4.78 -0.38 8.92
C GLY A 491 3.91 -0.06 7.71
N HIS A 492 2.97 -0.96 7.40
CA HIS A 492 2.06 -0.85 6.25
C HIS A 492 1.14 0.38 6.31
N ASP A 493 0.64 0.81 5.15
CA ASP A 493 -0.33 1.90 5.05
C ASP A 493 -1.51 1.48 4.15
N PRO A 494 -2.51 0.80 4.72
CA PRO A 494 -3.69 0.38 3.96
C PRO A 494 -4.51 1.57 3.45
N ILE A 495 -4.53 2.71 4.16
CA ILE A 495 -5.27 3.90 3.73
C ILE A 495 -4.59 4.56 2.53
N ALA A 496 -3.27 4.83 2.61
CA ALA A 496 -2.55 5.40 1.48
C ALA A 496 -2.45 4.44 0.28
N GLY A 497 -2.72 3.15 0.50
CA GLY A 497 -2.47 2.08 -0.47
C GLY A 497 -0.98 2.02 -0.84
N ALA A 498 -0.08 2.40 0.06
CA ALA A 498 1.36 2.39 -0.22
C ALA A 498 1.93 0.96 -0.16
N ARG A 499 1.45 0.16 0.80
CA ARG A 499 1.79 -1.25 0.98
C ARG A 499 0.78 -1.90 1.93
N PHE A 500 0.30 -3.10 1.60
CA PHE A 500 -0.68 -3.86 2.39
C PHE A 500 -0.08 -5.05 3.16
N TYR A 501 1.03 -5.61 2.68
CA TYR A 501 1.72 -6.77 3.24
C TYR A 501 3.25 -6.68 3.02
N GLY A 502 4.00 -7.60 3.63
CA GLY A 502 5.46 -7.75 3.44
C GLY A 502 6.30 -6.75 4.22
N LEU A 503 7.52 -6.46 3.76
CA LEU A 503 8.46 -5.60 4.45
C LEU A 503 8.52 -4.21 3.77
N GLY A 504 8.01 -3.19 4.46
CA GLY A 504 8.11 -1.79 4.03
C GLY A 504 9.55 -1.29 3.94
N ASN A 505 9.79 -0.20 3.20
CA ASN A 505 11.14 0.31 2.95
C ASN A 505 11.78 0.88 4.23
N GLU A 506 10.97 1.43 5.12
CA GLU A 506 11.33 1.91 6.44
C GLU A 506 11.95 0.78 7.27
N TYR A 507 11.19 -0.30 7.50
CA TYR A 507 11.66 -1.47 8.28
C TYR A 507 12.68 -2.32 7.53
N MET A 508 12.71 -2.29 6.20
CA MET A 508 13.79 -2.89 5.42
C MET A 508 15.14 -2.24 5.77
N GLY A 509 15.20 -0.90 5.80
CA GLY A 509 16.40 -0.17 6.21
C GLY A 509 16.83 -0.50 7.64
N VAL A 510 15.85 -0.56 8.57
CA VAL A 510 16.07 -0.97 9.97
C VAL A 510 16.61 -2.40 10.05
N LEU A 511 15.99 -3.37 9.37
CA LEU A 511 16.37 -4.78 9.41
C LEU A 511 17.79 -4.96 8.87
N VAL A 512 18.09 -4.46 7.66
CA VAL A 512 19.43 -4.60 7.06
C VAL A 512 20.49 -3.95 7.94
N GLY A 513 20.28 -2.71 8.38
CA GLY A 513 21.23 -1.98 9.23
C GLY A 513 21.45 -2.66 10.58
N SER A 514 20.38 -3.03 11.27
CA SER A 514 20.45 -3.67 12.59
C SER A 514 21.01 -5.09 12.54
N THR A 515 20.72 -5.88 11.51
CA THR A 515 21.33 -7.20 11.31
C THR A 515 22.84 -7.10 11.10
N ILE A 516 23.30 -6.21 10.21
CA ILE A 516 24.75 -6.05 9.95
C ILE A 516 25.45 -5.62 11.23
N ILE A 517 25.01 -4.51 11.82
CA ILE A 517 25.70 -3.89 12.95
C ILE A 517 25.60 -4.75 14.21
N GLY A 518 24.45 -5.38 14.45
CA GLY A 518 24.25 -6.29 15.56
C GLY A 518 25.19 -7.49 15.52
N VAL A 519 25.28 -8.16 14.36
CA VAL A 519 26.14 -9.33 14.19
C VAL A 519 27.62 -8.93 14.22
N THR A 520 28.03 -7.89 13.50
CA THR A 520 29.45 -7.51 13.46
C THR A 520 29.96 -7.04 14.81
N THR A 521 29.15 -6.31 15.57
CA THR A 521 29.52 -5.87 16.93
C THR A 521 29.53 -7.05 17.91
N ALA A 522 28.61 -8.01 17.76
CA ALA A 522 28.62 -9.24 18.56
C ALA A 522 29.91 -10.05 18.36
N LEU A 523 30.43 -10.11 17.13
CA LEU A 523 31.68 -10.80 16.84
C LEU A 523 32.89 -10.15 17.53
N ASP A 524 32.92 -8.82 17.64
CA ASP A 524 33.97 -8.11 18.41
C ASP A 524 33.87 -8.42 19.91
N ASN A 525 32.66 -8.65 20.44
CA ASN A 525 32.44 -9.01 21.84
C ASN A 525 32.80 -10.47 22.16
N LEU A 526 32.45 -11.40 21.27
CA LEU A 526 32.58 -12.84 21.50
C LEU A 526 33.95 -13.40 21.12
N LYS A 527 34.79 -12.63 20.42
CA LYS A 527 36.17 -13.00 20.00
C LYS A 527 36.26 -14.37 19.31
N ILE A 528 35.27 -14.69 18.49
CA ILE A 528 35.17 -15.97 17.77
C ILE A 528 36.20 -16.05 16.65
N GLY A 529 36.76 -17.24 16.41
CA GLY A 529 37.69 -17.49 15.31
C GLY A 529 37.09 -17.18 13.93
N ARG A 530 37.88 -16.55 13.06
CA ARG A 530 37.43 -15.99 11.76
C ARG A 530 36.55 -16.92 10.91
N LYS A 531 36.95 -18.19 10.75
CA LYS A 531 36.22 -19.15 9.91
C LYS A 531 34.80 -19.38 10.43
N LEU A 532 34.66 -19.56 11.75
CA LEU A 532 33.37 -19.75 12.39
C LEU A 532 32.53 -18.47 12.33
N SER A 533 33.15 -17.31 12.56
CA SER A 533 32.49 -16.00 12.43
C SER A 533 31.88 -15.80 11.04
N VAL A 534 32.66 -16.08 9.97
CA VAL A 534 32.17 -15.99 8.59
C VAL A 534 31.04 -16.99 8.33
N ALA A 535 31.16 -18.23 8.80
CA ALA A 535 30.11 -19.24 8.63
C ALA A 535 28.78 -18.84 9.29
N VAL A 536 28.84 -18.33 10.53
CA VAL A 536 27.66 -17.84 11.26
C VAL A 536 27.03 -16.63 10.56
N VAL A 537 27.85 -15.68 10.09
CA VAL A 537 27.36 -14.50 9.37
C VAL A 537 26.69 -14.89 8.06
N ILE A 538 27.25 -15.84 7.30
CA ILE A 538 26.64 -16.37 6.08
C ILE A 538 25.24 -16.92 6.39
N LEU A 539 25.10 -17.71 7.45
CA LEU A 539 23.80 -18.27 7.84
C LEU A 539 22.78 -17.16 8.16
N ILE A 540 23.15 -16.19 9.01
CA ILE A 540 22.25 -15.10 9.43
C ILE A 540 21.88 -14.21 8.24
N PHE A 541 22.85 -13.82 7.42
CA PHE A 541 22.60 -12.97 6.25
C PHE A 541 21.78 -13.69 5.18
N SER A 542 22.00 -14.99 4.98
CA SER A 542 21.17 -15.77 4.04
C SER A 542 19.73 -15.89 4.53
N ALA A 543 19.52 -16.13 5.82
CA ALA A 543 18.19 -16.17 6.42
C ALA A 543 17.49 -14.80 6.31
N SER A 544 18.17 -13.72 6.67
CA SER A 544 17.63 -12.36 6.56
C SER A 544 17.32 -11.98 5.11
N PHE A 545 18.22 -12.29 4.17
CA PHE A 545 17.99 -12.07 2.74
C PHE A 545 16.78 -12.83 2.21
N TYR A 546 16.60 -14.09 2.62
CA TYR A 546 15.44 -14.89 2.26
C TYR A 546 14.15 -14.27 2.81
N LEU A 547 14.14 -13.82 4.07
CA LEU A 547 12.98 -13.14 4.65
C LEU A 547 12.62 -11.84 3.91
N ILE A 548 13.60 -11.06 3.48
CA ILE A 548 13.37 -9.81 2.73
C ILE A 548 12.83 -10.09 1.32
N SER A 549 13.38 -11.10 0.64
CA SER A 549 13.12 -11.36 -0.78
C SER A 549 11.92 -12.26 -1.07
N SER A 550 11.59 -13.19 -0.15
CA SER A 550 10.57 -14.21 -0.40
C SER A 550 9.17 -13.61 -0.63
N PRO A 551 8.43 -14.08 -1.65
CA PRO A 551 7.04 -13.68 -1.89
C PRO A 551 6.09 -13.99 -0.73
N SER A 552 6.41 -14.99 0.09
CA SER A 552 5.62 -15.38 1.27
C SER A 552 5.86 -14.49 2.47
N PHE A 553 7.00 -13.79 2.52
CA PHE A 553 7.41 -12.95 3.65
C PHE A 553 7.55 -11.50 3.20
N GLY A 554 8.78 -11.00 3.05
CA GLY A 554 9.06 -9.58 2.84
C GLY A 554 8.64 -9.02 1.49
N SER A 555 8.62 -9.82 0.42
CA SER A 555 8.24 -9.41 -0.95
C SER A 555 8.84 -8.04 -1.37
N ASN A 556 10.10 -7.79 -1.03
CA ASN A 556 10.76 -6.51 -1.27
C ASN A 556 12.00 -6.67 -2.16
N VAL A 557 11.82 -6.46 -3.47
CA VAL A 557 12.89 -6.58 -4.48
C VAL A 557 14.00 -5.55 -4.27
N GLY A 558 13.65 -4.28 -4.02
CA GLY A 558 14.63 -3.22 -3.76
C GLY A 558 15.42 -3.49 -2.47
N GLY A 559 14.74 -4.05 -1.47
CA GLY A 559 15.34 -4.56 -0.24
C GLY A 559 16.28 -5.74 -0.49
N ALA A 560 15.92 -6.68 -1.35
CA ALA A 560 16.77 -7.82 -1.70
C ALA A 560 18.08 -7.36 -2.37
N ILE A 561 18.01 -6.44 -3.34
CA ILE A 561 19.18 -5.85 -3.99
C ILE A 561 20.08 -5.16 -2.95
N THR A 562 19.46 -4.36 -2.07
CA THR A 562 20.12 -3.63 -0.99
C THR A 562 20.84 -4.58 -0.02
N ALA A 563 20.11 -5.58 0.49
CA ALA A 563 20.62 -6.57 1.43
C ALA A 563 21.75 -7.39 0.80
N CYS A 564 21.59 -7.84 -0.44
CA CYS A 564 22.62 -8.60 -1.17
C CYS A 564 23.95 -7.83 -1.24
N GLY A 565 23.91 -6.58 -1.71
CA GLY A 565 25.12 -5.77 -1.82
C GLY A 565 25.75 -5.44 -0.46
N ALA A 566 24.93 -5.10 0.53
CA ALA A 566 25.40 -4.79 1.89
C ALA A 566 26.02 -6.02 2.58
N TYR A 567 25.36 -7.17 2.52
CA TYR A 567 25.80 -8.42 3.15
C TYR A 567 27.06 -8.98 2.49
N LEU A 568 27.14 -8.97 1.15
CA LEU A 568 28.35 -9.40 0.43
C LEU A 568 29.54 -8.50 0.75
N THR A 569 29.34 -7.19 0.81
CA THR A 569 30.38 -6.24 1.21
C THR A 569 30.92 -6.58 2.61
N THR A 570 30.02 -6.75 3.58
CA THR A 570 30.40 -7.10 4.96
C THR A 570 31.14 -8.45 5.00
N LEU A 571 30.65 -9.48 4.30
CA LEU A 571 31.28 -10.80 4.26
C LEU A 571 32.69 -10.79 3.66
N ILE A 572 32.92 -10.02 2.60
CA ILE A 572 34.24 -9.85 1.97
C ILE A 572 35.23 -9.25 2.98
N LEU A 573 34.80 -8.21 3.69
CA LEU A 573 35.64 -7.52 4.69
C LEU A 573 35.93 -8.41 5.91
N LEU A 574 34.92 -9.14 6.43
CA LEU A 574 35.11 -10.10 7.52
C LEU A 574 36.05 -11.26 7.10
N SER A 575 36.01 -11.65 5.83
CA SER A 575 36.92 -12.64 5.24
C SER A 575 38.34 -12.09 5.02
N GLY A 576 38.56 -10.78 5.20
CA GLY A 576 39.88 -10.15 5.15
C GLY A 576 40.34 -9.77 3.77
N LEU A 577 39.41 -9.86 2.82
CA LEU A 577 39.62 -9.39 1.47
C LEU A 577 39.42 -7.87 1.46
N LYS A 578 40.23 -7.17 0.68
CA LYS A 578 40.08 -5.73 0.48
C LYS A 578 39.02 -5.47 -0.58
N LEU A 579 38.25 -4.40 -0.39
CA LEU A 579 37.39 -3.88 -1.45
C LEU A 579 38.27 -3.27 -2.55
N ASN A 580 38.31 -3.93 -3.69
CA ASN A 580 38.92 -3.44 -4.92
C ASN A 580 37.90 -3.49 -6.06
N PHE A 581 38.27 -3.00 -7.24
CA PHE A 581 37.38 -2.99 -8.40
C PHE A 581 36.87 -4.39 -8.77
N LYS A 582 37.69 -5.44 -8.62
CA LYS A 582 37.29 -6.83 -8.92
C LYS A 582 36.26 -7.36 -7.93
N THR A 583 36.44 -7.14 -6.63
CA THR A 583 35.47 -7.56 -5.61
C THR A 583 34.17 -6.77 -5.75
N PHE A 584 34.26 -5.47 -6.05
CA PHE A 584 33.08 -4.63 -6.28
C PHE A 584 32.29 -5.07 -7.53
N ALA A 585 32.98 -5.34 -8.64
CA ALA A 585 32.37 -5.92 -9.83
C ALA A 585 31.76 -7.29 -9.55
N GLY A 586 32.39 -8.11 -8.71
CA GLY A 586 31.86 -9.39 -8.23
C GLY A 586 30.56 -9.23 -7.47
N ILE A 587 30.47 -8.29 -6.51
CA ILE A 587 29.23 -7.99 -5.78
C ILE A 587 28.13 -7.60 -6.76
N LEU A 588 28.40 -6.64 -7.66
CA LEU A 588 27.45 -6.22 -8.70
C LEU A 588 26.97 -7.38 -9.56
N THR A 589 27.88 -8.26 -9.97
CA THR A 589 27.54 -9.43 -10.80
C THR A 589 26.64 -10.40 -10.05
N VAL A 590 26.96 -10.71 -8.78
CA VAL A 590 26.16 -11.61 -7.95
C VAL A 590 24.78 -11.00 -7.67
N THR A 591 24.72 -9.72 -7.31
CA THR A 591 23.45 -9.02 -7.09
C THR A 591 22.60 -8.98 -8.35
N ALA A 592 23.19 -8.68 -9.51
CA ALA A 592 22.48 -8.72 -10.80
C ALA A 592 21.97 -10.13 -11.14
N PHE A 593 22.81 -11.15 -10.94
CA PHE A 593 22.42 -12.55 -11.16
C PHE A 593 21.26 -12.98 -10.25
N PHE A 594 21.32 -12.69 -8.95
CA PHE A 594 20.21 -13.00 -8.03
C PHE A 594 18.94 -12.23 -8.35
N THR A 595 19.06 -10.97 -8.77
CA THR A 595 17.91 -10.18 -9.20
C THR A 595 17.25 -10.80 -10.43
N LEU A 596 18.05 -11.24 -11.40
CA LEU A 596 17.57 -11.98 -12.57
C LEU A 596 16.91 -13.31 -12.17
N LEU A 597 17.46 -14.03 -11.19
CA LEU A 597 16.92 -15.30 -10.73
C LEU A 597 15.57 -15.12 -10.01
N LEU A 598 15.47 -14.11 -9.13
CA LEU A 598 14.20 -13.72 -8.51
C LEU A 598 13.15 -13.36 -9.57
N PHE A 599 13.55 -12.61 -10.59
CA PHE A 599 12.69 -12.24 -11.70
C PHE A 599 12.19 -13.46 -12.49
N LEU A 600 13.08 -14.40 -12.82
CA LEU A 600 12.72 -15.64 -13.50
C LEU A 600 11.83 -16.53 -12.63
N PHE A 601 12.08 -16.61 -11.33
CA PHE A 601 11.25 -17.38 -10.41
C PHE A 601 9.85 -16.76 -10.27
N SER A 602 9.75 -15.44 -10.14
CA SER A 602 8.46 -14.73 -10.12
C SER A 602 7.67 -14.87 -11.41
N TYR A 603 8.32 -15.14 -12.54
CA TYR A 603 7.66 -15.42 -13.81
C TYR A 603 7.07 -16.85 -13.87
N ILE A 604 7.70 -17.81 -13.18
CA ILE A 604 7.34 -19.24 -13.25
C ILE A 604 6.38 -19.65 -12.12
N ALA A 605 6.46 -19.02 -10.94
CA ALA A 605 5.93 -19.58 -9.68
C ALA A 605 4.51 -19.15 -9.26
N GLY A 606 3.77 -18.34 -10.03
CA GLY A 606 2.39 -17.99 -9.65
C GLY A 606 1.85 -16.66 -10.18
N PRO A 607 0.63 -16.23 -9.74
CA PRO A 607 -0.17 -15.16 -10.34
C PRO A 607 0.59 -13.82 -10.47
N PRO A 608 0.14 -12.91 -11.35
CA PRO A 608 0.93 -11.78 -11.80
C PRO A 608 1.52 -10.98 -10.64
N SER A 609 2.83 -11.11 -10.46
CA SER A 609 3.60 -10.25 -9.57
C SER A 609 3.81 -8.90 -10.25
N HIS A 610 4.01 -7.83 -9.48
CA HIS A 610 4.43 -6.53 -10.04
C HIS A 610 5.64 -6.65 -10.99
N ILE A 611 6.47 -7.69 -10.79
CA ILE A 611 7.60 -8.00 -11.64
C ILE A 611 7.14 -8.58 -12.98
N SER A 612 6.28 -9.61 -13.00
CA SER A 612 5.76 -10.22 -14.23
C SER A 612 5.00 -9.20 -15.08
N GLN A 613 4.14 -8.38 -14.45
CA GLN A 613 3.46 -7.27 -15.12
C GLN A 613 4.43 -6.24 -15.72
N THR A 614 5.55 -5.95 -15.03
CA THR A 614 6.59 -5.06 -15.57
C THR A 614 7.28 -5.68 -16.79
N VAL A 615 7.46 -7.00 -16.83
CA VAL A 615 8.02 -7.71 -17.99
C VAL A 615 7.09 -7.61 -19.18
N ASP A 616 5.81 -7.89 -18.95
CA ASP A 616 4.79 -7.88 -20.00
C ASP A 616 4.62 -6.46 -20.54
N LEU A 617 4.57 -5.45 -19.66
CA LEU A 617 4.60 -4.03 -20.04
C LEU A 617 5.85 -3.65 -20.83
N LEU A 618 7.05 -4.12 -20.44
CA LEU A 618 8.28 -3.85 -21.19
C LEU A 618 8.31 -4.56 -22.55
N ARG A 619 7.68 -5.73 -22.65
CA ARG A 619 7.57 -6.50 -23.88
C ARG A 619 6.59 -5.84 -24.85
N GLU A 620 5.48 -5.32 -24.36
CA GLU A 620 4.44 -4.66 -25.16
C GLU A 620 4.78 -3.21 -25.51
N SER A 621 5.36 -2.45 -24.56
CA SER A 621 5.58 -1.00 -24.70
C SER A 621 7.04 -0.60 -24.96
N GLY A 622 7.98 -1.55 -24.94
CA GLY A 622 9.40 -1.34 -25.29
C GLY A 622 10.16 -0.36 -24.39
N VAL A 623 11.19 0.28 -24.96
CA VAL A 623 12.14 1.18 -24.24
C VAL A 623 11.45 2.37 -23.56
N LYS A 624 10.31 2.84 -24.09
CA LYS A 624 9.55 3.96 -23.50
C LYS A 624 9.04 3.64 -22.10
N ALA A 625 8.60 2.41 -21.85
CA ALA A 625 8.17 1.97 -20.53
C ALA A 625 9.33 1.96 -19.52
N ALA A 626 10.52 1.50 -19.93
CA ALA A 626 11.72 1.51 -19.08
C ALA A 626 12.11 2.94 -18.66
N VAL A 627 12.11 3.89 -19.60
CA VAL A 627 12.41 5.31 -19.32
C VAL A 627 11.37 5.89 -18.35
N SER A 628 10.09 5.62 -18.56
CA SER A 628 9.01 6.08 -17.67
C SER A 628 9.21 5.57 -16.22
N ILE A 629 9.56 4.29 -16.05
CA ILE A 629 9.83 3.70 -14.73
C ILE A 629 10.99 4.42 -14.02
N ILE A 630 12.08 4.69 -14.74
CA ILE A 630 13.25 5.40 -14.18
C ILE A 630 12.88 6.83 -13.79
N THR A 631 12.25 7.59 -14.69
CA THR A 631 11.83 8.97 -14.42
C THR A 631 10.87 9.04 -13.23
N ARG A 632 9.97 8.07 -13.10
CA ARG A 632 9.09 7.92 -11.92
C ARG A 632 9.88 7.75 -10.63
N LYS A 633 10.83 6.80 -10.59
CA LYS A 633 11.64 6.55 -9.39
C LYS A 633 12.45 7.78 -8.98
N VAL A 634 13.02 8.49 -9.96
CA VAL A 634 13.78 9.73 -9.71
C VAL A 634 12.86 10.84 -9.17
N SER A 635 11.71 11.07 -9.79
CA SER A 635 10.75 12.09 -9.36
C SER A 635 10.23 11.84 -7.94
N MET A 636 9.92 10.57 -7.61
CA MET A 636 9.45 10.20 -6.28
C MET A 636 10.53 10.41 -5.22
N ASN A 637 11.79 10.00 -5.49
CA ASN A 637 12.91 10.30 -4.60
C ASN A 637 13.16 11.81 -4.45
N TYR A 638 13.05 12.61 -5.52
CA TYR A 638 13.18 14.07 -5.43
C TYR A 638 12.10 14.71 -4.55
N ARG A 639 10.84 14.28 -4.69
CA ARG A 639 9.74 14.74 -3.83
C ARG A 639 9.98 14.35 -2.39
N LEU A 640 10.37 13.10 -2.14
CA LEU A 640 10.72 12.64 -0.79
C LEU A 640 11.87 13.46 -0.22
N PHE A 641 12.93 13.73 -0.99
CA PHE A 641 14.05 14.56 -0.56
C PHE A 641 13.60 15.89 0.04
N LYS A 642 12.65 16.56 -0.62
CA LYS A 642 12.12 17.86 -0.16
C LYS A 642 11.25 17.78 1.09
N TYR A 643 10.39 16.77 1.20
CA TYR A 643 9.28 16.79 2.15
C TYR A 643 9.36 15.75 3.27
N THR A 644 10.17 14.70 3.13
CA THR A 644 10.24 13.64 4.13
C THR A 644 11.13 14.05 5.31
N PRO A 645 10.72 13.79 6.57
CA PRO A 645 11.59 13.99 7.73
C PRO A 645 12.91 13.20 7.63
N TRP A 646 12.89 12.03 6.98
CA TRP A 646 14.05 11.16 6.84
C TRP A 646 15.23 11.77 6.09
N THR A 647 15.01 12.75 5.19
CA THR A 647 16.11 13.49 4.56
C THR A 647 16.94 14.20 5.63
N ARG A 648 16.27 14.85 6.59
CA ARG A 648 16.94 15.60 7.66
C ARG A 648 17.71 14.65 8.56
N ALA A 649 17.12 13.52 8.94
CA ALA A 649 17.82 12.48 9.71
C ALA A 649 19.08 11.97 8.99
N LEU A 650 18.97 11.66 7.69
CA LEU A 650 20.09 11.18 6.88
C LEU A 650 21.20 12.22 6.76
N VAL A 651 20.85 13.46 6.41
CA VAL A 651 21.81 14.57 6.27
C VAL A 651 22.49 14.87 7.61
N THR A 652 21.76 14.92 8.72
CA THR A 652 22.35 15.13 10.05
C THR A 652 23.30 13.99 10.41
N THR A 653 22.94 12.75 10.10
CA THR A 653 23.83 11.59 10.35
C THR A 653 25.12 11.70 9.53
N ILE A 654 25.03 12.00 8.24
CA ILE A 654 26.20 12.20 7.37
C ILE A 654 27.05 13.37 7.88
N ALA A 655 26.43 14.51 8.20
CA ALA A 655 27.12 15.68 8.71
C ALA A 655 27.86 15.40 10.02
N ALA A 656 27.24 14.67 10.95
CA ALA A 656 27.87 14.25 12.20
C ALA A 656 29.09 13.34 11.94
N LEU A 657 28.95 12.33 11.09
CA LEU A 657 30.05 11.41 10.75
C LEU A 657 31.21 12.14 10.03
N VAL A 658 30.91 13.05 9.11
CA VAL A 658 31.92 13.88 8.43
C VAL A 658 32.63 14.79 9.42
N SER A 659 31.87 15.48 10.29
CA SER A 659 32.41 16.35 11.34
C SER A 659 33.40 15.59 12.22
N LEU A 660 33.02 14.39 12.68
CA LEU A 660 33.84 13.52 13.52
C LEU A 660 35.03 12.88 12.79
N SER A 661 34.96 12.75 11.47
CA SER A 661 36.09 12.29 10.66
C SER A 661 37.16 13.38 10.50
N VAL A 662 36.77 14.66 10.57
CA VAL A 662 37.69 15.80 10.46
C VAL A 662 38.20 16.23 11.84
N ARG A 663 37.31 16.31 12.85
CA ARG A 663 37.63 16.68 14.23
C ARG A 663 36.75 15.94 15.24
N PRO A 664 37.28 15.35 16.32
CA PRO A 664 38.70 15.22 16.66
C PRO A 664 39.43 14.23 15.72
N PRO A 665 40.66 14.55 15.28
CA PRO A 665 41.40 13.68 14.37
C PRO A 665 41.66 12.32 15.01
N ASP A 666 41.60 11.28 14.19
CA ASP A 666 41.91 9.88 14.52
C ASP A 666 40.95 9.15 15.48
N THR A 667 39.94 9.77 16.09
CA THR A 667 38.99 9.07 17.00
C THR A 667 38.22 7.97 16.27
N MET A 668 37.66 8.26 15.09
CA MET A 668 37.02 7.26 14.22
C MET A 668 37.98 6.12 13.84
N LYS A 669 39.25 6.46 13.54
CA LYS A 669 40.28 5.46 13.20
C LYS A 669 40.60 4.55 14.39
N LYS A 670 40.70 5.10 15.60
CA LYS A 670 40.92 4.34 16.85
C LYS A 670 39.80 3.34 17.08
N ILE A 671 38.55 3.77 16.94
CA ILE A 671 37.37 2.89 17.09
C ILE A 671 37.39 1.77 16.06
N PHE A 672 37.61 2.08 14.78
CA PHE A 672 37.68 1.06 13.72
C PHE A 672 38.85 0.10 13.87
N LYS A 673 39.94 0.52 14.52
CA LYS A 673 41.06 -0.36 14.88
C LYS A 673 40.74 -1.25 16.09
N LYS A 674 40.04 -0.71 17.10
CA LYS A 674 39.61 -1.43 18.31
C LYS A 674 38.50 -2.45 18.00
N HIS A 675 37.60 -2.11 17.08
CA HIS A 675 36.44 -2.90 16.67
C HIS A 675 36.46 -3.17 15.15
N PRO A 676 37.33 -4.10 14.69
CA PRO A 676 37.53 -4.34 13.27
C PRO A 676 36.32 -4.97 12.59
N ASN A 677 35.55 -5.83 13.27
CA ASN A 677 34.35 -6.42 12.68
C ASN A 677 33.25 -5.34 12.55
N PHE A 678 33.06 -4.49 13.56
CA PHE A 678 32.19 -3.32 13.45
C PHE A 678 32.57 -2.42 12.28
N SER A 679 33.86 -2.17 12.03
CA SER A 679 34.30 -1.38 10.87
C SER A 679 33.88 -2.01 9.52
N ALA A 680 33.94 -3.34 9.41
CA ALA A 680 33.41 -4.06 8.26
C ALA A 680 31.89 -3.86 8.13
N GLY A 681 31.15 -3.94 9.25
CA GLY A 681 29.72 -3.68 9.30
C GLY A 681 29.34 -2.25 8.92
N PHE A 682 30.06 -1.25 9.44
CA PHE A 682 29.88 0.16 9.09
C PHE A 682 30.03 0.39 7.57
N THR A 683 31.04 -0.22 6.96
CA THR A 683 31.26 -0.13 5.50
C THR A 683 30.12 -0.81 4.73
N GLY A 684 29.72 -2.01 5.14
CA GLY A 684 28.60 -2.73 4.54
C GLY A 684 27.27 -1.99 4.63
N THR A 685 26.93 -1.44 5.80
CA THR A 685 25.72 -0.62 6.03
C THR A 685 25.77 0.70 5.25
N SER A 686 26.95 1.30 5.07
CA SER A 686 27.12 2.49 4.22
C SER A 686 26.82 2.19 2.76
N ILE A 687 27.38 1.09 2.21
CA ILE A 687 27.08 0.64 0.85
C ILE A 687 25.59 0.26 0.74
N GLY A 688 25.03 -0.42 1.74
CA GLY A 688 23.61 -0.72 1.84
C GLY A 688 22.75 0.54 1.76
N SER A 689 23.11 1.62 2.47
CA SER A 689 22.36 2.88 2.45
C SER A 689 22.37 3.54 1.06
N ILE A 690 23.50 3.45 0.34
CA ILE A 690 23.62 3.93 -1.05
C ILE A 690 22.74 3.09 -1.99
N LEU A 691 22.81 1.76 -1.89
CA LEU A 691 21.99 0.86 -2.69
C LEU A 691 20.49 1.05 -2.39
N ALA A 692 20.15 1.27 -1.11
CA ALA A 692 18.80 1.54 -0.67
C ALA A 692 18.25 2.80 -1.37
N PHE A 693 19.04 3.88 -1.38
CA PHE A 693 18.72 5.13 -2.05
C PHE A 693 18.50 4.97 -3.56
N ILE A 694 19.30 4.14 -4.24
CA ILE A 694 19.25 3.98 -5.70
C ILE A 694 18.10 3.08 -6.15
N PHE A 695 17.90 1.93 -5.50
CA PHE A 695 17.07 0.86 -6.07
C PHE A 695 15.62 0.84 -5.56
N ASN A 696 15.34 1.47 -4.42
CA ASN A 696 14.00 1.47 -3.81
C ASN A 696 13.16 2.66 -4.26
N ASP A 697 11.83 2.46 -4.31
CA ASP A 697 10.89 3.53 -4.65
C ASP A 697 11.00 4.70 -3.67
N SER A 698 11.01 4.43 -2.37
CA SER A 698 11.28 5.42 -1.30
C SER A 698 12.71 5.30 -0.76
N GLY A 699 13.70 5.37 -1.66
CA GLY A 699 15.10 5.15 -1.33
C GLY A 699 15.66 6.03 -0.20
N ILE A 700 15.29 7.31 -0.16
CA ILE A 700 15.69 8.22 0.93
C ILE A 700 15.18 7.76 2.29
N VAL A 701 13.97 7.21 2.34
CA VAL A 701 13.37 6.73 3.58
C VAL A 701 14.11 5.50 4.08
N ALA A 702 14.37 4.53 3.19
CA ALA A 702 15.14 3.34 3.52
C ALA A 702 16.59 3.65 3.94
N ALA A 703 17.25 4.57 3.23
CA ALA A 703 18.60 5.01 3.58
C ALA A 703 18.62 5.76 4.93
N GLY A 704 17.62 6.61 5.18
CA GLY A 704 17.50 7.36 6.43
C GLY A 704 17.27 6.47 7.65
N THR A 705 16.41 5.44 7.54
CA THR A 705 16.20 4.48 8.63
C THR A 705 17.41 3.57 8.84
N MET A 706 18.08 3.15 7.76
CA MET A 706 19.32 2.39 7.86
C MET A 706 20.45 3.18 8.52
N ALA A 707 20.53 4.50 8.25
CA ALA A 707 21.52 5.39 8.81
C ALA A 707 21.45 5.52 10.34
N VAL A 708 20.31 5.22 10.97
CA VAL A 708 20.16 5.14 12.44
C VAL A 708 21.18 4.14 13.03
N PHE A 709 21.33 2.98 12.40
CA PHE A 709 22.29 1.94 12.80
C PHE A 709 23.70 2.21 12.28
N LEU A 710 23.89 3.23 11.44
CA LEU A 710 25.21 3.66 10.99
C LEU A 710 25.82 4.70 11.94
N GLY A 711 25.08 5.79 12.19
CA GLY A 711 25.57 6.95 12.92
C GLY A 711 25.61 6.76 14.42
N LEU A 712 24.49 6.38 15.03
CA LEU A 712 24.35 6.36 16.49
C LEU A 712 25.32 5.39 17.19
N PRO A 713 25.60 4.18 16.67
CA PRO A 713 26.63 3.31 17.23
C PRO A 713 28.03 3.94 17.25
N VAL A 714 28.38 4.68 16.20
CA VAL A 714 29.67 5.40 16.15
C VAL A 714 29.71 6.47 17.24
N LEU A 715 28.64 7.23 17.43
CA LEU A 715 28.55 8.24 18.50
C LEU A 715 28.69 7.58 19.89
N LEU A 716 28.04 6.44 20.11
CA LEU A 716 28.16 5.68 21.37
C LEU A 716 29.59 5.23 21.65
N PHE A 717 30.29 4.67 20.65
CA PHE A 717 31.69 4.25 20.82
C PHE A 717 32.63 5.44 21.05
N ILE A 718 32.36 6.59 20.43
CA ILE A 718 33.14 7.81 20.67
C ILE A 718 32.91 8.33 22.10
N ALA A 719 31.67 8.33 22.61
CA ALA A 719 31.39 8.74 23.99
C ALA A 719 32.17 7.88 24.98
N GLU A 720 32.08 6.55 24.87
CA GLU A 720 32.74 5.60 25.76
C GLU A 720 34.27 5.81 25.78
N GLU A 721 34.91 5.85 24.60
CA GLU A 721 36.37 6.02 24.50
C GLU A 721 36.86 7.34 25.12
N ASN A 722 36.08 8.41 25.04
CA ASN A 722 36.45 9.70 25.65
C ASN A 722 36.24 9.72 27.17
N ILE A 723 35.20 9.05 27.69
CA ILE A 723 34.96 8.95 29.13
C ILE A 723 36.06 8.14 29.80
N ASP A 724 36.47 7.02 29.19
CA ASP A 724 37.59 6.20 29.69
C ASP A 724 38.91 7.00 29.71
N GLY A 725 39.14 7.84 28.69
CA GLY A 725 40.32 8.69 28.61
C GLY A 725 40.36 9.81 29.65
N VAL A 726 39.22 10.42 29.99
CA VAL A 726 39.13 11.45 31.05
C VAL A 726 39.38 10.81 32.43
N ASN A 727 38.78 9.67 32.71
CA ASN A 727 38.96 8.94 33.97
C ASN A 727 40.40 8.45 34.20
N GLN A 728 41.18 8.23 33.13
CA GLN A 728 42.60 7.88 33.22
C GLN A 728 43.50 9.10 33.46
N HIS A 729 43.09 10.30 33.01
CA HIS A 729 43.82 11.55 33.25
C HIS A 729 43.60 12.15 34.65
N GLU A 730 42.47 11.86 35.31
CA GLU A 730 42.22 12.30 36.69
C GLU A 730 42.82 11.36 37.75
N LYS A 731 43.25 10.15 37.35
CA LYS A 731 43.89 9.15 38.23
C LYS A 731 45.42 9.18 38.21
N ASN A 732 46.01 9.91 37.26
CA ASN A 732 47.45 10.19 37.16
C ASN A 732 47.71 11.64 37.56
#